data_AF-A0A495SAI9-F1
#
_entry.id   AF-A0A495SAI9-F1
#
_cell.length_a   1.000
_cell.length_b   1.000
_cell.length_c   1.000
_cell.angle_alpha   90.00
_cell.angle_beta   90.00
_cell.angle_gamma   90.00
#
_symmetry.space_group_name_H-M   'P 1'
#
loop_
_entity.id
_entity.type
_entity.pdbx_description
1 polymer ?
#
loop_
_entity_poly.entity_id
_entity_poly.type
_entity_poly.pdbx_seq_one_letter_code
_entity_poly.pdbx_strand_id
1 'polypeptide(L)'
;MKTKLFLFIFLIMSLGIQAQIINFPDPNFKAKLLSSSPANTVAKDLSGNYFAIDANGDGEIDQNEAQAVTELNISNANISSLTGISNFQLIYLNCSNNQITSLDLSTLYLFGLDCSHNLISSLDLSSSPEIVTLDCSFNSLTDLQLTTNGQLDDINCSHNQIATLSLSTSQVWMMPNPRNIDCSYNSLTSFSLASNVIYGDVNCSHNQITTLSVKNKTMSSLDCSYNLISSLDFQDVKLQNLSVLNVSNNPGLTSICKNEGDTLPSTGAVSQMVCNGAVIGFDQGFKKILLSSNLDACTYGYYNWVAKDINNNCLDLDPDQDGEMLQIDLDKVAYLQFFYDPTSSTNHNFVTTNGIQHLVNLKEIHGVTGGTSSYATGSLGSIVIDGHQNLETIDLTQFYVKSVDIKNTPKLKKVLTGTNHSYAGGDALAYEFSNCPLLEEVYGMQSKLTALTFLNCPNVKNIDVTGNRLASFDASMLPNLENLHIGNYRAYTSSPTETVDYPKNTMTTFDISGHTKLKNFSCTKGVLTSLNIQNCPLLETVNCSDNELTSLQVSGTNMTIPLQYYNFNNGTANLCANNNKLENLDFSNSKINSITINNNLLKTILLKNGFTETITFNNNPSIKFICVDLPELSSIQALVNQYGYTNTCNVNSYCSFTPGGNYNTITGTVRFDENNNGCDAGDEVFEHMKLKINDGTTTGETFVKNNGKYDFYALAGNFTVTVEPENPSLFTVTPSIFVINFADANNNVSTQNICVTQNGNVKDLEVIFAPVTDARPGFDAVYKLIWRNKGNTTLSGTVTLAFDNTKMLFLSSVLPSTVSGNQVTFNFTNLKPYANTSSELTFKINAPTNPTNPVNIGDTLNFSAIIDSPSGESTPEDNEFAFKQTVVGSFDPNDITCLEGSQVPSSMIGKYLHYIVNFENTGTAPATNIVVEMNVNPDDFDISSLQLQNTSHSTYTKVTGNKVEFIMKDINLAALAHGNVALKIKSNNNLITGDSVSNQANIYFDYNFPVETNEAITLIKNPTLQTNDTISNNSINIYPNPTKDDVNISTDAKIKSIEVYDAQGRIIQKHMGINSQHAKISIRSNTSGLYIFKIITEKEVVMKKVMKN
;
A
#
# COMPACT_ATOMS: atom_id res chain seq x y z
N MET A 1 -55.98 27.18 23.10
CA MET A 1 -54.74 26.67 23.73
C MET A 1 -53.49 27.51 23.47
N LYS A 2 -53.41 28.35 22.43
CA LYS A 2 -52.19 29.14 22.15
C LYS A 2 -52.02 30.45 22.96
N THR A 3 -53.08 31.00 23.58
CA THR A 3 -52.98 32.25 24.36
C THR A 3 -52.59 32.05 25.84
N LYS A 4 -52.71 30.82 26.38
CA LYS A 4 -52.32 30.51 27.77
C LYS A 4 -50.83 30.13 27.92
N LEU A 5 -50.15 29.75 26.84
CA LEU A 5 -48.73 29.41 26.87
C LEU A 5 -47.83 30.66 26.87
N PHE A 6 -48.27 31.75 26.23
CA PHE A 6 -47.51 33.00 26.21
C PHE A 6 -47.55 33.75 27.55
N LEU A 7 -48.66 33.64 28.30
CA LEU A 7 -48.76 34.23 29.65
C LEU A 7 -47.90 33.47 30.68
N PHE A 8 -47.64 32.18 30.47
CA PHE A 8 -46.80 31.37 31.36
C PHE A 8 -45.30 31.62 31.12
N ILE A 9 -44.90 31.93 29.88
CA ILE A 9 -43.50 32.28 29.54
C ILE A 9 -43.15 33.70 29.99
N PHE A 10 -44.11 34.64 30.01
CA PHE A 10 -43.86 36.01 30.49
C PHE A 10 -43.78 36.12 32.03
N LEU A 11 -44.41 35.19 32.77
CA LEU A 11 -44.37 35.17 34.24
C LEU A 11 -43.04 34.61 34.80
N ILE A 12 -42.29 33.85 34.01
CA ILE A 12 -41.00 33.26 34.42
C ILE A 12 -39.84 34.26 34.20
N MET A 13 -40.01 35.28 33.35
CA MET A 13 -38.99 36.32 33.13
C MET A 13 -39.00 37.47 34.15
N SER A 14 -39.88 37.47 35.14
CA SER A 14 -39.94 38.51 36.18
C SER A 14 -39.41 38.08 37.56
N LEU A 15 -38.84 36.89 37.68
CA LEU A 15 -38.03 36.52 38.86
C LEU A 15 -36.59 36.96 38.58
N GLY A 16 -36.34 38.26 38.76
CA GLY A 16 -34.99 38.82 38.70
C GLY A 16 -34.09 38.12 39.71
N ILE A 17 -32.93 37.67 39.24
CA ILE A 17 -31.82 37.20 40.06
C ILE A 17 -31.36 38.41 40.88
N GLN A 18 -31.66 38.43 42.19
CA GLN A 18 -31.01 39.39 43.09
C GLN A 18 -29.61 38.85 43.38
N ALA A 19 -28.58 39.68 43.17
CA ALA A 19 -27.22 39.36 43.59
C ALA A 19 -27.21 39.18 45.12
N GLN A 20 -26.55 38.13 45.61
CA GLN A 20 -26.53 37.79 47.03
C GLN A 20 -25.49 38.66 47.74
N ILE A 21 -25.93 39.57 48.63
CA ILE A 21 -25.05 40.40 49.47
C ILE A 21 -24.32 39.52 50.49
N ILE A 22 -23.01 39.71 50.62
CA ILE A 22 -22.16 38.95 51.53
C ILE A 22 -22.12 39.65 52.90
N ASN A 23 -22.23 38.86 53.98
CA ASN A 23 -22.14 39.38 55.34
C ASN A 23 -20.69 39.40 55.85
N PHE A 24 -20.22 40.56 56.30
CA PHE A 24 -18.91 40.78 56.92
C PHE A 24 -19.07 41.30 58.36
N PRO A 25 -19.08 40.40 59.38
CA PRO A 25 -19.33 40.76 60.78
C PRO A 25 -18.25 41.66 61.42
N ASP A 26 -16.99 41.58 60.96
CA ASP A 26 -15.92 42.43 61.47
C ASP A 26 -15.97 43.81 60.75
N PRO A 27 -16.22 44.91 61.49
CA PRO A 27 -16.39 46.22 60.88
C PRO A 27 -15.09 46.77 60.28
N ASN A 28 -13.93 46.39 60.82
CA ASN A 28 -12.63 46.81 60.28
C ASN A 28 -12.36 46.07 58.97
N PHE A 29 -12.75 44.79 58.88
CA PHE A 29 -12.66 44.03 57.64
C PHE A 29 -13.56 44.62 56.55
N LYS A 30 -14.85 44.84 56.84
CA LYS A 30 -15.77 45.48 55.88
C LYS A 30 -15.28 46.87 55.44
N ALA A 31 -14.82 47.70 56.38
CA ALA A 31 -14.31 49.03 56.08
C ALA A 31 -13.05 48.98 55.19
N LYS A 32 -12.16 48.00 55.41
CA LYS A 32 -10.97 47.81 54.58
C LYS A 32 -11.36 47.41 53.15
N LEU A 33 -12.32 46.50 52.97
CA LEU A 33 -12.82 46.11 51.65
C LEU A 33 -13.44 47.29 50.89
N LEU A 34 -14.31 48.06 51.54
CA LEU A 34 -14.95 49.24 50.95
C LEU A 34 -13.96 50.39 50.67
N SER A 35 -12.79 50.39 51.33
CA SER A 35 -11.73 51.37 51.05
C SER A 35 -10.95 51.09 49.77
N SER A 36 -11.14 49.92 49.15
CA SER A 36 -10.45 49.55 47.91
C SER A 36 -10.71 50.57 46.79
N SER A 37 -9.66 50.90 46.04
CA SER A 37 -9.77 51.80 44.90
C SER A 37 -8.60 51.58 43.95
N PRO A 38 -8.70 52.03 42.68
CA PRO A 38 -7.56 52.04 41.76
C PRO A 38 -6.33 52.82 42.25
N ALA A 39 -6.47 53.66 43.29
CA ALA A 39 -5.39 54.48 43.82
C ALA A 39 -4.67 53.85 45.03
N ASN A 40 -5.09 52.68 45.51
CA ASN A 40 -4.47 52.00 46.64
C ASN A 40 -4.23 50.51 46.35
N THR A 41 -3.50 49.86 47.24
CA THR A 41 -3.04 48.48 47.03
C THR A 41 -3.98 47.42 47.62
N VAL A 42 -5.23 47.77 47.95
CA VAL A 42 -6.12 46.91 48.73
C VAL A 42 -6.62 45.73 47.92
N ALA A 43 -7.01 45.92 46.66
CA ALA A 43 -7.62 44.86 45.85
C ALA A 43 -7.16 44.95 44.39
N LYS A 44 -6.77 43.82 43.78
CA LYS A 44 -6.50 43.70 42.35
C LYS A 44 -7.47 42.76 41.66
N ASP A 45 -7.75 43.05 40.39
CA ASP A 45 -8.49 42.18 39.48
C ASP A 45 -7.57 41.13 38.83
N LEU A 46 -8.15 40.23 38.04
CA LEU A 46 -7.42 39.18 37.30
C LEU A 46 -6.33 39.73 36.36
N SER A 47 -6.44 40.99 35.92
CA SER A 47 -5.44 41.64 35.07
C SER A 47 -4.32 42.31 35.88
N GLY A 48 -4.37 42.21 37.22
CA GLY A 48 -3.40 42.81 38.13
C GLY A 48 -3.61 44.31 38.35
N ASN A 49 -4.75 44.87 37.93
CA ASN A 49 -5.05 46.28 38.15
C ASN A 49 -5.72 46.48 39.51
N TYR A 50 -5.32 47.53 40.22
CA TYR A 50 -6.03 47.94 41.42
C TYR A 50 -7.42 48.48 41.08
N PHE A 51 -8.43 48.13 41.87
CA PHE A 51 -9.80 48.58 41.63
C PHE A 51 -10.62 48.71 42.92
N ALA A 52 -11.79 49.34 42.81
CA ALA A 52 -12.77 49.41 43.88
C ALA A 52 -13.69 48.18 43.80
N ILE A 53 -13.78 47.42 44.90
CA ILE A 53 -14.56 46.18 44.98
C ILE A 53 -16.07 46.49 44.88
N ASP A 54 -16.54 47.49 45.63
CA ASP A 54 -17.92 48.01 45.55
C ASP A 54 -18.09 48.76 44.23
N ALA A 55 -18.37 48.01 43.17
CA ALA A 55 -18.42 48.50 41.80
C ALA A 55 -19.71 49.28 41.53
N ASN A 56 -20.78 48.94 42.26
CA ASN A 56 -22.08 49.58 42.11
C ASN A 56 -22.29 50.78 43.07
N GLY A 57 -21.43 50.92 44.09
CA GLY A 57 -21.39 52.03 45.04
C GLY A 57 -22.50 52.00 46.09
N ASP A 58 -23.09 50.84 46.38
CA ASP A 58 -24.20 50.71 47.32
C ASP A 58 -23.74 50.50 48.78
N GLY A 59 -22.42 50.42 49.02
CA GLY A 59 -21.82 50.24 50.34
C GLY A 59 -21.90 48.81 50.88
N GLU A 60 -22.37 47.87 50.06
CA GLU A 60 -22.33 46.44 50.29
C GLU A 60 -21.38 45.79 49.28
N ILE A 61 -20.93 44.56 49.58
CA ILE A 61 -20.17 43.76 48.61
C ILE A 61 -21.03 42.55 48.25
N ASP A 62 -21.41 42.47 46.99
CA ASP A 62 -22.15 41.32 46.46
C ASP A 62 -21.21 40.21 45.96
N GLN A 63 -21.80 39.04 45.69
CA GLN A 63 -21.05 37.86 45.26
C GLN A 63 -20.22 38.09 43.98
N ASN A 64 -20.70 38.87 43.01
CA ASN A 64 -19.96 39.14 41.78
C ASN A 64 -18.79 40.09 42.05
N GLU A 65 -19.01 41.09 42.92
CA GLU A 65 -17.98 42.05 43.33
C GLU A 65 -16.83 41.35 44.08
N ALA A 66 -17.16 40.45 45.00
CA ALA A 66 -16.15 39.64 45.68
C ALA A 66 -15.41 38.68 44.72
N GLN A 67 -16.11 38.08 43.76
CA GLN A 67 -15.50 37.19 42.76
C GLN A 67 -14.58 37.90 41.76
N ALA A 68 -14.69 39.22 41.62
CA ALA A 68 -13.81 40.00 40.74
C ALA A 68 -12.40 40.22 41.34
N VAL A 69 -12.23 40.03 42.65
CA VAL A 69 -10.94 40.24 43.34
C VAL A 69 -10.10 38.98 43.29
N THR A 70 -8.85 39.15 42.84
CA THR A 70 -7.85 38.07 42.77
C THR A 70 -6.71 38.28 43.76
N GLU A 71 -6.28 39.52 44.04
CA GLU A 71 -5.31 39.78 45.12
C GLU A 71 -5.90 40.74 46.14
N LEU A 72 -5.74 40.44 47.42
CA LEU A 72 -6.27 41.26 48.50
C LEU A 72 -5.20 41.56 49.57
N ASN A 73 -5.01 42.84 49.87
CA ASN A 73 -4.16 43.33 50.95
C ASN A 73 -5.00 44.07 52.01
N ILE A 74 -5.24 43.37 53.11
CA ILE A 74 -5.93 43.83 54.31
C ILE A 74 -5.01 43.94 55.53
N SER A 75 -3.71 44.06 55.30
CA SER A 75 -2.73 44.23 56.38
C SER A 75 -2.95 45.52 57.19
N ASN A 76 -2.49 45.52 58.44
CA ASN A 76 -2.43 46.70 59.32
C ASN A 76 -3.78 47.40 59.52
N ALA A 77 -4.84 46.63 59.77
CA ALA A 77 -6.21 47.15 59.84
C ALA A 77 -6.91 46.85 61.18
N ASN A 78 -6.20 46.30 62.17
CA ASN A 78 -6.78 45.84 63.44
C ASN A 78 -7.97 44.89 63.26
N ILE A 79 -7.88 44.02 62.25
CA ILE A 79 -8.92 43.04 61.94
C ILE A 79 -8.81 41.86 62.90
N SER A 80 -9.95 41.43 63.43
CA SER A 80 -10.04 40.31 64.38
C SER A 80 -10.66 39.06 63.77
N SER A 81 -11.53 39.21 62.76
CA SER A 81 -12.16 38.11 62.04
C SER A 81 -12.26 38.39 60.54
N LEU A 82 -11.96 37.38 59.72
CA LEU A 82 -12.14 37.41 58.28
C LEU A 82 -13.44 36.72 57.83
N THR A 83 -14.45 36.62 58.70
CA THR A 83 -15.74 36.02 58.32
C THR A 83 -16.31 36.74 57.09
N GLY A 84 -16.59 35.97 56.03
CA GLY A 84 -17.03 36.47 54.72
C GLY A 84 -15.94 36.44 53.64
N ILE A 85 -14.66 36.29 54.00
CA ILE A 85 -13.53 36.16 53.04
C ILE A 85 -13.73 34.99 52.06
N SER A 86 -14.51 33.99 52.47
CA SER A 86 -14.79 32.80 51.67
C SER A 86 -15.51 33.06 50.35
N ASN A 87 -16.05 34.26 50.16
CA ASN A 87 -16.78 34.64 48.95
C ASN A 87 -15.88 35.24 47.86
N PHE A 88 -14.59 35.45 48.15
CA PHE A 88 -13.62 35.96 47.19
C PHE A 88 -12.91 34.82 46.44
N GLN A 89 -12.41 35.08 45.23
CA GLN A 89 -11.59 34.15 44.45
C GLN A 89 -10.11 34.55 44.47
N LEU A 90 -9.55 34.64 45.68
CA LEU A 90 -8.19 35.14 45.88
C LEU A 90 -7.13 34.12 45.45
N ILE A 91 -6.10 34.64 44.79
CA ILE A 91 -4.82 34.00 44.51
C ILE A 91 -3.70 34.54 45.41
N TYR A 92 -3.86 35.73 46.01
CA TYR A 92 -2.92 36.28 46.98
C TYR A 92 -3.66 37.01 48.10
N LEU A 93 -3.30 36.70 49.35
CA LEU A 93 -3.86 37.36 50.53
C LEU A 93 -2.75 37.86 51.45
N ASN A 94 -2.73 39.17 51.70
CA ASN A 94 -1.95 39.74 52.79
C ASN A 94 -2.91 40.22 53.89
N CYS A 95 -2.89 39.53 55.02
CA CYS A 95 -3.63 39.86 56.24
C CYS A 95 -2.71 40.08 57.45
N SER A 96 -1.43 40.39 57.20
CA SER A 96 -0.45 40.56 58.27
C SER A 96 -0.71 41.77 59.17
N ASN A 97 -0.10 41.75 60.35
CA ASN A 97 -0.18 42.84 61.34
C ASN A 97 -1.63 43.15 61.74
N ASN A 98 -2.35 42.12 62.16
CA ASN A 98 -3.73 42.20 62.62
C ASN A 98 -3.88 41.46 63.96
N GLN A 99 -5.11 41.22 64.41
CA GLN A 99 -5.41 40.54 65.67
C GLN A 99 -6.16 39.23 65.41
N ILE A 100 -5.86 38.58 64.29
CA ILE A 100 -6.55 37.38 63.84
C ILE A 100 -6.10 36.21 64.72
N THR A 101 -7.07 35.52 65.32
CA THR A 101 -6.84 34.34 66.17
C THR A 101 -7.12 33.03 65.45
N SER A 102 -8.00 33.07 64.45
CA SER A 102 -8.34 31.96 63.57
C SER A 102 -8.47 32.46 62.14
N LEU A 103 -7.78 31.80 61.21
CA LEU A 103 -7.80 32.12 59.79
C LEU A 103 -8.40 30.93 59.03
N ASP A 104 -9.62 31.10 58.54
CA ASP A 104 -10.29 30.10 57.71
C ASP A 104 -10.02 30.39 56.23
N LEU A 105 -9.24 29.51 55.60
CA LEU A 105 -8.87 29.58 54.19
C LEU A 105 -9.58 28.51 53.36
N SER A 106 -10.56 27.81 53.94
CA SER A 106 -11.13 26.57 53.37
C SER A 106 -11.69 26.71 51.96
N THR A 107 -12.01 27.92 51.51
CA THR A 107 -12.55 28.19 50.16
C THR A 107 -11.61 28.98 49.25
N LEU A 108 -10.39 29.31 49.72
CA LEU A 108 -9.42 30.13 48.98
C LEU A 108 -8.32 29.28 48.36
N TYR A 109 -7.96 29.58 47.12
CA TYR A 109 -6.92 28.90 46.34
C TYR A 109 -5.71 29.84 46.14
N LEU A 110 -4.93 30.05 47.21
CA LEU A 110 -3.85 31.03 47.24
C LEU A 110 -2.54 30.47 46.64
N PHE A 111 -1.89 31.29 45.82
CA PHE A 111 -0.49 31.18 45.41
C PHE A 111 0.44 31.93 46.37
N GLY A 112 -0.06 32.88 47.16
CA GLY A 112 0.71 33.50 48.23
C GLY A 112 -0.12 33.98 49.42
N LEU A 113 0.41 33.79 50.62
CA LEU A 113 -0.20 34.20 51.87
C LEU A 113 0.82 34.89 52.77
N ASP A 114 0.49 36.10 53.20
CA ASP A 114 1.15 36.74 54.34
C ASP A 114 0.12 36.93 55.46
N CYS A 115 0.26 36.13 56.51
CA CYS A 115 -0.53 36.20 57.73
C CYS A 115 0.34 36.47 58.96
N SER A 116 1.55 36.98 58.73
CA SER A 116 2.52 37.27 59.77
C SER A 116 2.01 38.28 60.80
N HIS A 117 2.60 38.29 62.01
CA HIS A 117 2.23 39.22 63.09
C HIS A 117 0.73 39.19 63.42
N ASN A 118 0.24 38.00 63.75
CA ASN A 118 -1.12 37.78 64.24
C ASN A 118 -1.07 36.89 65.51
N LEU A 119 -2.22 36.37 65.93
CA LEU A 119 -2.36 35.51 67.11
C LEU A 119 -2.86 34.12 66.71
N ILE A 120 -2.50 33.67 65.51
CA ILE A 120 -2.98 32.42 64.93
C ILE A 120 -2.29 31.26 65.65
N SER A 121 -3.07 30.31 66.14
CA SER A 121 -2.58 29.13 66.87
C SER A 121 -2.53 27.86 66.00
N SER A 122 -3.27 27.85 64.89
CA SER A 122 -3.30 26.81 63.89
C SER A 122 -3.54 27.42 62.51
N LEU A 123 -2.80 26.97 61.50
CA LEU A 123 -2.95 27.40 60.12
C LEU A 123 -3.17 26.17 59.23
N ASP A 124 -4.34 26.10 58.61
CA ASP A 124 -4.69 25.06 57.64
C ASP A 124 -4.55 25.61 56.22
N LEU A 125 -3.66 25.00 55.44
CA LEU A 125 -3.35 25.37 54.06
C LEU A 125 -3.87 24.34 53.05
N SER A 126 -4.68 23.37 53.49
CA SER A 126 -5.18 22.27 52.66
C SER A 126 -5.92 22.76 51.39
N SER A 127 -6.64 23.88 51.48
CA SER A 127 -7.34 24.49 50.33
C SER A 127 -6.45 25.27 49.37
N SER A 128 -5.19 25.54 49.73
CA SER A 128 -4.21 26.29 48.92
C SER A 128 -2.96 25.44 48.58
N PRO A 129 -3.11 24.32 47.85
CA PRO A 129 -2.02 23.37 47.59
C PRO A 129 -0.93 23.91 46.64
N GLU A 130 -1.19 25.01 45.91
CA GLU A 130 -0.29 25.63 44.94
C GLU A 130 0.46 26.85 45.50
N ILE A 131 0.47 27.04 46.83
CA ILE A 131 1.15 28.18 47.46
C ILE A 131 2.65 28.18 47.13
N VAL A 132 3.15 29.32 46.65
CA VAL A 132 4.54 29.56 46.23
C VAL A 132 5.28 30.40 47.27
N THR A 133 4.58 31.31 47.95
CA THR A 133 5.14 32.20 48.98
C THR A 133 4.28 32.17 50.23
N LEU A 134 4.86 31.81 51.38
CA LEU A 134 4.16 31.80 52.67
C LEU A 134 4.94 32.57 53.73
N ASP A 135 4.33 33.59 54.30
CA ASP A 135 4.78 34.19 55.56
C ASP A 135 3.69 34.01 56.63
N CYS A 136 4.01 33.22 57.65
CA CYS A 136 3.20 33.01 58.84
C CYS A 136 4.00 33.29 60.13
N SER A 137 5.09 34.04 60.00
CA SER A 137 5.97 34.37 61.11
C SER A 137 5.28 35.19 62.19
N PHE A 138 5.82 35.16 63.41
CA PHE A 138 5.27 35.90 64.56
C PHE A 138 3.79 35.58 64.83
N ASN A 139 3.51 34.30 64.99
CA ASN A 139 2.21 33.78 65.41
C ASN A 139 2.40 32.88 66.64
N SER A 140 1.39 32.07 66.97
CA SER A 140 1.45 31.08 68.05
C SER A 140 1.27 29.66 67.53
N LEU A 141 1.73 29.39 66.30
CA LEU A 141 1.59 28.08 65.66
C LEU A 141 2.39 27.04 66.42
N THR A 142 1.74 25.96 66.82
CA THR A 142 2.41 24.80 67.44
C THR A 142 2.76 23.72 66.44
N ASP A 143 2.16 23.80 65.25
CA ASP A 143 2.35 22.90 64.13
C ASP A 143 2.12 23.67 62.82
N LEU A 144 2.80 23.26 61.76
CA LEU A 144 2.63 23.80 60.41
C LEU A 144 2.75 22.68 59.39
N GLN A 145 1.60 22.24 58.89
CA GLN A 145 1.52 21.24 57.83
C GLN A 145 1.54 21.92 56.47
N LEU A 146 2.58 21.62 55.69
CA LEU A 146 2.73 22.13 54.33
C LEU A 146 2.29 21.05 53.35
N THR A 147 1.03 21.10 52.95
CA THR A 147 0.38 20.11 52.08
C THR A 147 0.63 20.35 50.58
N THR A 148 1.72 21.04 50.23
CA THR A 148 1.84 21.70 48.92
C THR A 148 2.24 20.76 47.79
N ASN A 149 1.39 20.69 46.77
CA ASN A 149 1.76 20.21 45.43
C ASN A 149 2.39 21.33 44.55
N GLY A 150 2.50 22.54 45.08
CA GLY A 150 3.15 23.70 44.45
C GLY A 150 4.64 23.83 44.79
N GLN A 151 5.38 24.53 43.92
CA GLN A 151 6.80 24.87 44.09
C GLN A 151 6.91 26.03 45.10
N LEU A 152 6.96 25.75 46.42
CA LEU A 152 7.25 26.76 47.46
C LEU A 152 8.64 27.35 47.23
N ASP A 153 8.70 28.60 46.77
CA ASP A 153 9.95 29.33 46.51
C ASP A 153 10.45 30.07 47.77
N ASP A 154 9.53 30.55 48.62
CA ASP A 154 9.89 31.30 49.83
C ASP A 154 8.94 30.96 50.99
N ILE A 155 9.49 30.53 52.13
CA ILE A 155 8.72 30.25 53.35
C ILE A 155 9.36 30.89 54.56
N ASN A 156 8.54 31.65 55.29
CA ASN A 156 8.88 32.19 56.60
C ASN A 156 7.84 31.76 57.64
N CYS A 157 8.24 30.89 58.56
CA CYS A 157 7.44 30.44 59.70
C CYS A 157 8.13 30.74 61.03
N SER A 158 9.06 31.70 61.02
CA SER A 158 9.86 32.05 62.19
C SER A 158 9.03 32.60 63.35
N HIS A 159 9.57 32.53 64.57
CA HIS A 159 8.90 33.03 65.78
C HIS A 159 7.52 32.40 66.01
N ASN A 160 7.50 31.08 66.05
CA ASN A 160 6.34 30.26 66.41
C ASN A 160 6.75 29.23 67.47
N GLN A 161 5.91 28.22 67.71
CA GLN A 161 6.13 27.15 68.68
C GLN A 161 6.15 25.77 67.99
N ILE A 162 6.55 25.74 66.72
CA ILE A 162 6.49 24.54 65.87
C ILE A 162 7.53 23.53 66.35
N ALA A 163 7.10 22.31 66.67
CA ALA A 163 7.97 21.24 67.15
C ALA A 163 8.55 20.36 66.02
N THR A 164 7.86 20.32 64.88
CA THR A 164 8.21 19.53 63.69
C THR A 164 7.85 20.32 62.44
N LEU A 165 8.77 20.38 61.46
CA LEU A 165 8.53 21.02 60.16
C LEU A 165 9.00 20.06 59.08
N SER A 166 8.07 19.59 58.26
CA SER A 166 8.34 18.74 57.11
C SER A 166 8.18 19.54 55.80
N LEU A 167 9.16 19.42 54.91
CA LEU A 167 9.13 20.00 53.57
C LEU A 167 9.14 18.83 52.58
N SER A 168 7.97 18.33 52.19
CA SER A 168 7.86 17.22 51.24
C SER A 168 8.31 17.64 49.83
N THR A 169 8.95 16.72 49.08
CA THR A 169 9.34 16.92 47.67
C THR A 169 8.67 15.92 46.77
N SER A 170 7.77 16.39 45.92
CA SER A 170 7.18 15.61 44.84
C SER A 170 7.30 16.33 43.50
N GLN A 171 8.50 16.68 43.03
CA GLN A 171 8.87 16.80 41.59
C GLN A 171 10.30 17.36 41.42
N VAL A 172 11.11 16.73 40.56
CA VAL A 172 12.41 17.25 40.08
C VAL A 172 12.18 17.99 38.76
N TRP A 173 12.36 19.32 38.74
CA TRP A 173 12.53 20.12 37.52
C TRP A 173 13.54 21.25 37.78
N MET A 174 14.33 21.61 36.77
CA MET A 174 15.29 22.71 36.81
C MET A 174 14.58 24.04 37.04
N MET A 175 14.82 24.71 38.18
CA MET A 175 14.37 26.08 38.43
C MET A 175 15.51 27.08 38.24
N PRO A 176 15.26 28.27 37.64
CA PRO A 176 16.26 29.34 37.54
C PRO A 176 16.44 30.15 38.83
N ASN A 177 15.56 30.01 39.84
CA ASN A 177 15.59 30.80 41.08
C ASN A 177 15.77 29.93 42.34
N PRO A 178 16.48 30.42 43.38
CA PRO A 178 16.80 29.67 44.60
C PRO A 178 15.69 29.77 45.68
N ARG A 179 15.41 28.66 46.39
CA ARG A 179 14.38 28.59 47.46
C ARG A 179 14.87 29.14 48.80
N ASN A 180 14.16 30.09 49.40
CA ASN A 180 14.46 30.64 50.73
C ASN A 180 13.58 30.00 51.80
N ILE A 181 14.17 29.69 52.96
CA ILE A 181 13.49 29.09 54.11
C ILE A 181 13.94 29.79 55.38
N ASP A 182 12.99 30.34 56.14
CA ASP A 182 13.19 30.75 57.53
C ASP A 182 12.19 30.02 58.45
N CYS A 183 12.73 29.17 59.31
CA CYS A 183 12.01 28.46 60.37
C CYS A 183 12.63 28.73 61.75
N SER A 184 13.36 29.84 61.88
CA SER A 184 14.06 30.20 63.11
C SER A 184 13.12 30.51 64.28
N TYR A 185 13.63 30.42 65.51
CA TYR A 185 12.84 30.69 66.72
C TYR A 185 11.57 29.83 66.79
N ASN A 186 11.77 28.51 66.74
CA ASN A 186 10.74 27.50 66.91
C ASN A 186 11.22 26.46 67.95
N SER A 187 10.53 25.32 68.05
CA SER A 187 10.90 24.20 68.93
C SER A 187 11.28 22.95 68.15
N LEU A 188 11.81 23.10 66.93
CA LEU A 188 12.13 21.98 66.02
C LEU A 188 13.18 21.07 66.63
N THR A 189 12.89 19.77 66.77
CA THR A 189 13.86 18.77 67.24
C THR A 189 14.61 18.07 66.10
N SER A 190 14.03 18.14 64.90
CA SER A 190 14.58 17.66 63.63
C SER A 190 14.16 18.59 62.50
N PHE A 191 15.02 18.76 61.51
CA PHE A 191 14.73 19.52 60.31
C PHE A 191 15.43 18.88 59.11
N SER A 192 14.69 18.62 58.04
CA SER A 192 15.20 17.97 56.84
C SER A 192 14.98 18.84 55.61
N LEU A 193 16.06 19.04 54.85
CA LEU A 193 16.00 19.68 53.53
C LEU A 193 15.75 18.63 52.45
N ALA A 194 14.95 19.01 51.48
CA ALA A 194 14.51 18.14 50.41
C ALA A 194 15.57 18.01 49.30
N SER A 195 15.72 16.82 48.71
CA SER A 195 16.79 16.54 47.73
C SER A 195 16.56 17.17 46.37
N ASN A 196 17.64 17.48 45.64
CA ASN A 196 17.61 18.04 44.27
C ASN A 196 17.02 19.46 44.12
N VAL A 197 16.99 20.25 45.20
CA VAL A 197 16.54 21.66 45.20
C VAL A 197 17.74 22.61 45.28
N ILE A 198 17.68 23.73 44.54
CA ILE A 198 18.59 24.88 44.71
C ILE A 198 17.96 25.80 45.75
N TYR A 199 18.63 25.94 46.89
CA TYR A 199 18.24 26.86 47.97
C TYR A 199 18.99 28.18 47.84
N GLY A 200 18.37 29.24 48.34
CA GLY A 200 18.99 30.54 48.54
C GLY A 200 19.47 30.61 49.97
N ASP A 201 18.68 31.24 50.82
CA ASP A 201 18.95 31.38 52.24
C ASP A 201 18.15 30.36 53.05
N VAL A 202 18.84 29.56 53.87
CA VAL A 202 18.22 28.61 54.81
C VAL A 202 18.56 29.04 56.24
N ASN A 203 17.55 29.48 56.99
CA ASN A 203 17.65 29.82 58.41
C ASN A 203 16.78 28.88 59.25
N CYS A 204 17.43 28.07 60.07
CA CYS A 204 16.79 27.18 61.03
C CYS A 204 17.30 27.43 62.46
N SER A 205 17.84 28.62 62.71
CA SER A 205 18.45 28.98 63.99
C SER A 205 17.45 29.03 65.16
N HIS A 206 17.94 28.97 66.40
CA HIS A 206 17.10 29.04 67.60
C HIS A 206 16.01 27.95 67.63
N ASN A 207 16.44 26.71 67.53
CA ASN A 207 15.61 25.51 67.59
C ASN A 207 16.28 24.45 68.51
N GLN A 208 15.79 23.21 68.49
CA GLN A 208 16.33 22.08 69.25
C GLN A 208 16.86 20.97 68.33
N ILE A 209 17.28 21.31 67.11
CA ILE A 209 17.61 20.35 66.05
C ILE A 209 18.86 19.57 66.44
N THR A 210 18.75 18.24 66.49
CA THR A 210 19.87 17.35 66.87
C THR A 210 20.65 16.81 65.66
N THR A 211 19.98 16.71 64.52
CA THR A 211 20.56 16.23 63.24
C THR A 211 20.00 17.06 62.09
N LEU A 212 20.90 17.56 61.23
CA LEU A 212 20.55 18.30 60.02
C LEU A 212 21.31 17.70 58.82
N SER A 213 20.59 17.17 57.84
CA SER A 213 21.17 16.62 56.61
C SER A 213 21.18 17.67 55.51
N VAL A 214 22.38 18.10 55.10
CA VAL A 214 22.58 19.04 53.98
C VAL A 214 23.21 18.37 52.76
N LYS A 215 23.42 17.05 52.80
CA LYS A 215 24.00 16.25 51.73
C LYS A 215 23.19 16.33 50.43
N ASN A 216 23.87 16.39 49.27
CA ASN A 216 23.23 16.48 47.96
C ASN A 216 22.29 17.70 47.80
N LYS A 217 22.65 18.84 48.38
CA LYS A 217 21.89 20.11 48.31
C LYS A 217 22.75 21.20 47.68
N THR A 218 22.14 22.19 47.03
CA THR A 218 22.83 23.43 46.59
C THR A 218 22.22 24.60 47.34
N MET A 219 23.01 25.50 47.93
CA MET A 219 22.50 26.62 48.73
C MET A 219 23.42 27.85 48.71
N SER A 220 22.86 29.06 48.96
CA SER A 220 23.60 30.34 49.02
C SER A 220 23.99 30.77 50.43
N SER A 221 23.16 30.47 51.44
CA SER A 221 23.43 30.74 52.85
C SER A 221 22.81 29.66 53.74
N LEU A 222 23.48 29.33 54.84
CA LEU A 222 22.96 28.44 55.89
C LEU A 222 23.23 29.02 57.28
N ASP A 223 22.15 29.31 58.01
CA ASP A 223 22.18 29.57 59.44
C ASP A 223 21.45 28.45 60.19
N CYS A 224 22.20 27.69 60.98
CA CYS A 224 21.68 26.66 61.88
C CYS A 224 22.16 26.90 63.32
N SER A 225 22.46 28.15 63.67
CA SER A 225 22.95 28.50 64.99
C SER A 225 21.92 28.29 66.11
N TYR A 226 22.36 28.18 67.36
CA TYR A 226 21.47 27.95 68.51
C TYR A 226 20.58 26.72 68.34
N ASN A 227 21.20 25.56 68.12
CA ASN A 227 20.58 24.24 67.99
C ASN A 227 21.38 23.21 68.81
N LEU A 228 21.08 21.91 68.64
CA LEU A 228 21.75 20.79 69.31
C LEU A 228 22.48 19.86 68.32
N ILE A 229 22.91 20.38 67.17
CA ILE A 229 23.47 19.57 66.07
C ILE A 229 24.83 19.01 66.48
N SER A 230 25.03 17.70 66.31
CA SER A 230 26.26 17.00 66.71
C SER A 230 27.29 16.83 65.59
N SER A 231 26.82 16.73 64.34
CA SER A 231 27.63 16.66 63.12
C SER A 231 26.85 17.22 61.93
N LEU A 232 27.56 17.81 60.96
CA LEU A 232 26.99 18.25 59.68
C LEU A 232 27.70 17.55 58.51
N ASP A 233 26.95 17.05 57.53
CA ASP A 233 27.51 16.41 56.33
C ASP A 233 27.20 17.19 55.04
N PHE A 234 28.23 17.84 54.50
CA PHE A 234 28.22 18.59 53.23
C PHE A 234 28.72 17.75 52.04
N GLN A 235 28.76 16.42 52.14
CA GLN A 235 29.06 15.61 50.97
C GLN A 235 28.06 15.91 49.84
N ASP A 236 28.57 15.97 48.60
CA ASP A 236 27.79 16.22 47.39
C ASP A 236 27.08 17.60 47.37
N VAL A 237 27.52 18.55 48.22
CA VAL A 237 27.10 19.95 48.20
C VAL A 237 28.06 20.79 47.36
N LYS A 238 27.54 21.66 46.48
CA LYS A 238 28.36 22.64 45.72
C LYS A 238 28.76 23.82 46.62
N LEU A 239 29.78 23.63 47.47
CA LEU A 239 30.20 24.62 48.49
C LEU A 239 30.68 25.98 47.94
N GLN A 240 31.09 26.05 46.67
CA GLN A 240 31.45 27.30 45.98
C GLN A 240 30.30 28.31 45.82
N ASN A 241 29.05 27.89 46.00
CA ASN A 241 27.88 28.80 46.01
C ASN A 241 27.49 29.27 47.42
N LEU A 242 28.07 28.68 48.48
CA LEU A 242 27.74 29.00 49.87
C LEU A 242 28.56 30.22 50.32
N SER A 243 27.88 31.35 50.46
CA SER A 243 28.50 32.63 50.85
C SER A 243 28.60 32.81 52.36
N VAL A 244 27.63 32.28 53.11
CA VAL A 244 27.51 32.43 54.56
C VAL A 244 27.18 31.09 55.20
N LEU A 245 27.91 30.74 56.25
CA LEU A 245 27.67 29.56 57.08
C LEU A 245 27.75 29.95 58.56
N ASN A 246 26.62 29.93 59.26
CA ASN A 246 26.54 30.16 60.70
C ASN A 246 26.12 28.87 61.42
N VAL A 247 27.04 28.31 62.19
CA VAL A 247 26.84 27.09 62.99
C VAL A 247 26.99 27.35 64.49
N SER A 248 27.07 28.62 64.89
CA SER A 248 27.38 29.02 66.28
C SER A 248 26.37 28.49 67.29
N ASN A 249 26.80 28.31 68.55
CA ASN A 249 25.91 27.85 69.63
C ASN A 249 25.22 26.50 69.37
N ASN A 250 25.94 25.57 68.73
CA ASN A 250 25.62 24.13 68.71
C ASN A 250 26.61 23.38 69.63
N PRO A 251 26.30 23.20 70.93
CA PRO A 251 27.26 22.69 71.90
C PRO A 251 27.72 21.24 71.65
N GLY A 252 26.94 20.46 70.88
CA GLY A 252 27.28 19.09 70.49
C GLY A 252 28.11 18.96 69.21
N LEU A 253 28.33 20.05 68.46
CA LEU A 253 28.92 19.99 67.12
C LEU A 253 30.42 19.71 67.19
N THR A 254 30.83 18.48 66.88
CA THR A 254 32.23 18.05 66.97
C THR A 254 32.93 17.94 65.62
N SER A 255 32.17 17.68 64.55
CA SER A 255 32.72 17.48 63.20
C SER A 255 31.81 17.96 62.08
N ILE A 256 32.41 18.42 60.98
CA ILE A 256 31.74 18.75 59.72
C ILE A 256 32.33 17.91 58.57
N CYS A 257 31.57 16.99 57.97
CA CYS A 257 31.98 16.30 56.74
C CYS A 257 31.81 17.21 55.51
N LYS A 258 32.70 17.11 54.51
CA LYS A 258 32.65 17.80 53.21
C LYS A 258 33.32 16.94 52.12
N ASN A 259 33.21 17.29 50.84
CA ASN A 259 33.97 16.58 49.82
C ASN A 259 35.48 16.88 49.92
N GLU A 260 36.29 15.99 49.36
CA GLU A 260 37.72 16.21 49.21
C GLU A 260 37.97 17.46 48.35
N GLY A 261 38.81 18.38 48.83
CA GLY A 261 39.13 19.64 48.13
C GLY A 261 38.24 20.85 48.44
N ASP A 262 37.06 20.68 49.04
CA ASP A 262 36.16 21.81 49.33
C ASP A 262 36.64 22.69 50.50
N THR A 263 36.35 23.99 50.48
CA THR A 263 36.58 24.93 51.61
C THR A 263 35.27 25.52 52.11
N LEU A 264 35.09 25.61 53.42
CA LEU A 264 33.93 26.25 54.04
C LEU A 264 34.20 27.74 54.32
N PRO A 265 33.19 28.63 54.19
CA PRO A 265 33.26 30.00 54.71
C PRO A 265 33.50 29.98 56.23
N SER A 266 34.14 31.02 56.79
CA SER A 266 34.69 31.04 58.17
C SER A 266 33.80 30.39 59.25
N THR A 267 34.05 29.11 59.55
CA THR A 267 33.41 28.38 60.64
C THR A 267 34.24 28.52 61.91
N GLY A 268 33.68 29.04 63.00
CA GLY A 268 34.36 29.01 64.30
C GLY A 268 34.75 27.58 64.70
N ALA A 269 35.95 27.41 65.27
CA ALA A 269 36.49 26.31 66.11
C ALA A 269 36.05 24.82 65.93
N VAL A 270 35.45 24.39 64.81
CA VAL A 270 35.00 22.99 64.58
C VAL A 270 35.92 22.25 63.60
N SER A 271 36.16 20.95 63.82
CA SER A 271 37.00 20.09 62.97
C SER A 271 36.29 19.59 61.69
N GLN A 272 36.98 19.53 60.54
CA GLN A 272 36.40 19.16 59.22
C GLN A 272 36.85 17.76 58.72
N MET A 273 35.97 16.93 58.12
CA MET A 273 36.15 15.51 57.68
C MET A 273 35.54 15.21 56.26
N VAL A 274 35.58 13.99 55.69
CA VAL A 274 35.10 13.59 54.31
C VAL A 274 34.26 12.28 54.30
N CYS A 275 33.05 12.18 53.65
CA CYS A 275 31.97 11.13 53.88
C CYS A 275 31.33 10.46 52.56
N ASN A 276 30.40 9.43 52.54
CA ASN A 276 29.81 8.61 51.36
C ASN A 276 28.24 8.16 51.37
N GLY A 277 27.24 8.48 50.42
CA GLY A 277 25.84 7.82 50.05
C GLY A 277 24.30 8.38 50.33
N ALA A 278 23.12 8.09 49.57
CA ALA A 278 21.69 8.78 49.41
C ALA A 278 20.21 8.02 49.23
N VAL A 279 18.97 8.67 49.00
CA VAL A 279 17.43 8.24 48.88
C VAL A 279 16.46 8.89 47.73
N ILE A 280 15.17 8.44 47.41
CA ILE A 280 14.26 8.51 46.14
C ILE A 280 12.87 9.34 46.11
N GLY A 281 12.20 9.70 44.94
CA GLY A 281 10.89 10.48 44.81
C GLY A 281 9.88 10.27 43.59
N PHE A 282 8.64 10.88 43.63
CA PHE A 282 7.45 10.84 42.69
C PHE A 282 7.00 12.23 42.12
N ASP A 283 6.03 12.30 41.18
CA ASP A 283 5.43 13.55 40.66
C ASP A 283 4.10 14.05 41.31
N GLN A 284 3.95 15.38 41.51
CA GLN A 284 2.83 16.07 42.20
C GLN A 284 1.43 15.59 41.77
N GLY A 285 1.19 15.57 40.46
CA GLY A 285 -0.13 15.30 39.90
C GLY A 285 -0.53 13.83 40.04
N PHE A 286 0.44 12.93 39.85
CA PHE A 286 0.22 11.49 40.02
C PHE A 286 0.08 11.12 41.51
N LYS A 287 0.86 11.75 42.40
CA LYS A 287 0.76 11.57 43.86
C LYS A 287 -0.64 11.91 44.38
N LYS A 288 -1.21 13.05 43.97
CA LYS A 288 -2.56 13.49 44.37
C LYS A 288 -3.67 12.48 44.02
N ILE A 289 -3.54 11.79 42.90
CA ILE A 289 -4.51 10.76 42.48
C ILE A 289 -4.40 9.52 43.35
N LEU A 290 -3.18 9.03 43.58
CA LEU A 290 -2.95 7.85 44.41
C LEU A 290 -3.55 8.05 45.81
N LEU A 291 -3.37 9.24 46.38
CA LEU A 291 -3.95 9.64 47.66
C LEU A 291 -5.49 9.75 47.62
N SER A 292 -6.08 10.11 46.46
CA SER A 292 -7.54 10.19 46.27
C SER A 292 -8.27 8.84 46.15
N SER A 293 -7.55 7.72 46.21
CA SER A 293 -8.10 6.37 46.04
C SER A 293 -9.03 5.90 47.16
N ASN A 294 -9.31 6.75 48.16
CA ASN A 294 -9.92 6.36 49.42
C ASN A 294 -11.27 7.05 49.69
N LEU A 295 -12.24 6.24 50.12
CA LEU A 295 -13.62 6.54 50.53
C LEU A 295 -14.70 6.71 49.43
N ASP A 296 -15.78 5.93 49.57
CA ASP A 296 -17.05 5.89 48.80
C ASP A 296 -17.00 5.59 47.27
N ALA A 297 -15.85 5.71 46.62
CA ALA A 297 -15.67 5.47 45.18
C ALA A 297 -15.96 4.02 44.72
N CYS A 298 -15.81 3.04 45.61
CA CYS A 298 -16.14 1.64 45.33
C CYS A 298 -17.67 1.36 45.36
N THR A 299 -18.48 2.19 46.03
CA THR A 299 -19.86 1.87 46.41
C THR A 299 -20.93 2.51 45.51
N TYR A 300 -20.65 3.68 44.89
CA TYR A 300 -21.61 4.46 44.08
C TYR A 300 -21.35 4.54 42.57
N GLY A 301 -20.44 3.73 42.05
CA GLY A 301 -20.37 3.41 40.62
C GLY A 301 -19.45 4.31 39.80
N TYR A 302 -18.64 3.65 38.96
CA TYR A 302 -18.10 4.06 37.65
C TYR A 302 -17.37 5.40 37.46
N TYR A 303 -17.30 6.31 38.44
CA TYR A 303 -16.98 7.72 38.17
C TYR A 303 -15.79 8.34 38.94
N ASN A 304 -14.85 7.54 39.49
CA ASN A 304 -13.69 8.04 40.25
C ASN A 304 -12.37 7.34 39.92
N TRP A 305 -11.26 8.00 40.27
CA TRP A 305 -9.89 7.45 40.26
C TRP A 305 -9.70 6.46 41.40
N VAL A 306 -9.10 5.30 41.13
CA VAL A 306 -9.01 4.25 42.16
C VAL A 306 -7.76 3.39 41.98
N ALA A 307 -6.95 3.27 43.04
CA ALA A 307 -5.99 2.19 43.21
C ALA A 307 -6.65 0.97 43.85
N LYS A 308 -6.39 -0.24 43.32
CA LYS A 308 -6.98 -1.48 43.84
C LYS A 308 -5.92 -2.56 44.07
N ASP A 309 -6.20 -3.44 45.02
CA ASP A 309 -5.37 -4.62 45.32
C ASP A 309 -5.61 -5.75 44.30
N ILE A 310 -4.86 -6.84 44.44
CA ILE A 310 -4.97 -8.01 43.55
C ILE A 310 -6.36 -8.69 43.56
N ASN A 311 -7.19 -8.41 44.56
CA ASN A 311 -8.55 -8.93 44.68
C ASN A 311 -9.60 -7.91 44.16
N ASN A 312 -9.16 -6.83 43.50
CA ASN A 312 -9.98 -5.74 42.99
C ASN A 312 -10.69 -4.93 44.09
N ASN A 313 -10.20 -4.99 45.34
CA ASN A 313 -10.65 -4.12 46.41
C ASN A 313 -9.97 -2.75 46.28
N CYS A 314 -10.72 -1.67 46.47
CA CYS A 314 -10.14 -0.33 46.58
C CYS A 314 -9.10 -0.29 47.73
N LEU A 315 -7.96 0.37 47.49
CA LEU A 315 -6.89 0.56 48.45
C LEU A 315 -6.89 1.98 48.99
N ASP A 316 -6.77 2.05 50.30
CA ASP A 316 -6.34 3.24 51.00
C ASP A 316 -4.80 3.30 50.96
N LEU A 317 -4.24 4.26 50.23
CA LEU A 317 -2.78 4.43 50.06
C LEU A 317 -2.18 5.48 50.99
N ASP A 318 -3.02 6.12 51.80
CA ASP A 318 -2.64 7.10 52.83
C ASP A 318 -3.56 6.93 54.04
N PRO A 319 -3.43 5.79 54.75
CA PRO A 319 -4.36 5.41 55.81
C PRO A 319 -4.26 6.29 57.06
N ASP A 320 -3.13 6.98 57.25
CA ASP A 320 -2.91 7.99 58.28
C ASP A 320 -3.16 9.43 57.80
N GLN A 321 -3.43 9.61 56.51
CA GLN A 321 -3.78 10.89 55.87
C GLN A 321 -2.68 11.95 56.01
N ASP A 322 -1.42 11.53 56.04
CA ASP A 322 -0.25 12.40 56.21
C ASP A 322 0.30 12.95 54.88
N GLY A 323 -0.26 12.50 53.76
CA GLY A 323 0.11 12.92 52.41
C GLY A 323 1.42 12.33 51.91
N GLU A 324 2.06 11.43 52.65
CA GLU A 324 3.17 10.61 52.20
C GLU A 324 2.71 9.17 51.95
N MET A 325 3.41 8.46 51.06
CA MET A 325 3.11 7.06 50.78
C MET A 325 4.29 6.22 51.21
N LEU A 326 4.05 5.32 52.16
CA LEU A 326 5.06 4.34 52.53
C LEU A 326 5.18 3.31 51.41
N GLN A 327 6.41 2.84 51.17
CA GLN A 327 6.67 1.81 50.17
C GLN A 327 5.80 0.55 50.40
N ILE A 328 5.50 0.21 51.66
CA ILE A 328 4.68 -0.95 52.01
C ILE A 328 3.20 -0.84 51.55
N ASP A 329 2.68 0.38 51.39
CA ASP A 329 1.31 0.60 50.90
C ASP A 329 1.29 0.67 49.37
N LEU A 330 2.32 1.27 48.77
CA LEU A 330 2.58 1.25 47.33
C LEU A 330 2.73 -0.19 46.80
N ASP A 331 3.35 -1.07 47.59
CA ASP A 331 3.52 -2.49 47.28
C ASP A 331 2.18 -3.25 47.19
N LYS A 332 1.06 -2.72 47.73
CA LYS A 332 -0.26 -3.38 47.64
C LYS A 332 -0.97 -3.11 46.32
N VAL A 333 -0.59 -2.04 45.61
CA VAL A 333 -1.27 -1.59 44.39
C VAL A 333 -1.07 -2.60 43.26
N ALA A 334 -2.18 -3.15 42.76
CA ALA A 334 -2.20 -4.07 41.63
C ALA A 334 -2.96 -3.52 40.42
N TYR A 335 -3.96 -2.65 40.61
CA TYR A 335 -4.70 -2.03 39.51
C TYR A 335 -4.84 -0.53 39.73
N LEU A 336 -4.69 0.25 38.66
CA LEU A 336 -4.90 1.70 38.63
C LEU A 336 -6.02 2.04 37.64
N GLN A 337 -7.01 2.81 38.09
CA GLN A 337 -8.12 3.26 37.24
C GLN A 337 -8.12 4.78 37.12
N PHE A 338 -8.08 5.25 35.87
CA PHE A 338 -8.11 6.63 35.41
C PHE A 338 -9.55 6.98 34.98
N PHE A 339 -10.07 8.18 35.31
CA PHE A 339 -11.45 8.54 35.00
C PHE A 339 -11.59 9.91 34.33
N TYR A 340 -12.40 10.01 33.27
CA TYR A 340 -12.72 11.27 32.60
C TYR A 340 -14.20 11.62 32.76
N ASP A 341 -14.49 12.77 33.39
CA ASP A 341 -15.84 13.33 33.52
C ASP A 341 -16.12 14.35 32.40
N PRO A 342 -16.99 14.03 31.43
CA PRO A 342 -17.35 14.93 30.34
C PRO A 342 -18.24 16.10 30.76
N THR A 343 -18.79 16.08 31.98
CA THR A 343 -19.62 17.15 32.55
C THR A 343 -18.81 18.15 33.39
N SER A 344 -17.57 17.81 33.71
CA SER A 344 -16.64 18.68 34.41
C SER A 344 -15.94 19.64 33.42
N SER A 345 -15.95 20.93 33.72
CA SER A 345 -15.20 21.96 32.96
C SER A 345 -13.70 21.91 33.22
N THR A 346 -13.24 21.04 34.13
CA THR A 346 -11.84 20.82 34.46
C THR A 346 -11.26 19.76 33.55
N ASN A 347 -10.57 20.16 32.49
CA ASN A 347 -9.69 19.27 31.74
C ASN A 347 -8.66 18.68 32.71
N HIS A 348 -8.86 17.43 33.15
CA HIS A 348 -7.89 16.67 33.94
C HIS A 348 -6.72 16.25 33.04
N ASN A 349 -5.91 17.22 32.61
CA ASN A 349 -4.68 17.02 31.85
C ASN A 349 -3.54 16.71 32.83
N PHE A 350 -3.05 15.47 32.82
CA PHE A 350 -1.89 15.08 33.64
C PHE A 350 -0.58 15.41 32.94
N VAL A 351 0.46 15.75 33.71
CA VAL A 351 1.77 16.14 33.15
C VAL A 351 2.62 14.91 32.81
N THR A 352 2.72 13.93 33.73
CA THR A 352 3.46 12.65 33.58
C THR A 352 2.93 11.56 34.52
N THR A 353 3.41 10.32 34.39
CA THR A 353 3.27 9.23 35.39
C THR A 353 4.59 8.98 36.13
N ASN A 354 5.38 10.01 36.38
CA ASN A 354 6.70 9.86 36.98
C ASN A 354 6.59 9.44 38.46
N GLY A 355 7.30 8.38 38.83
CA GLY A 355 7.18 7.71 40.11
C GLY A 355 6.37 6.40 40.05
N ILE A 356 5.70 6.10 38.94
CA ILE A 356 4.97 4.83 38.75
C ILE A 356 5.84 3.57 38.95
N GLN A 357 7.17 3.69 38.80
CA GLN A 357 8.14 2.63 39.07
C GLN A 357 8.16 2.14 40.53
N HIS A 358 7.66 2.95 41.46
CA HIS A 358 7.59 2.59 42.88
C HIS A 358 6.39 1.69 43.20
N LEU A 359 5.44 1.53 42.28
CA LEU A 359 4.27 0.64 42.43
C LEU A 359 4.64 -0.80 42.02
N VAL A 360 5.65 -1.41 42.64
CA VAL A 360 6.34 -2.62 42.15
C VAL A 360 5.45 -3.83 41.82
N ASN A 361 4.22 -3.88 42.36
CA ASN A 361 3.25 -4.95 42.16
C ASN A 361 2.09 -4.60 41.20
N LEU A 362 2.11 -3.42 40.56
CA LEU A 362 1.11 -2.99 39.59
C LEU A 362 1.02 -3.96 38.40
N LYS A 363 -0.20 -4.37 38.09
CA LYS A 363 -0.54 -5.30 37.00
C LYS A 363 -1.30 -4.64 35.87
N GLU A 364 -2.23 -3.72 36.16
CA GLU A 364 -3.01 -3.10 35.10
C GLU A 364 -3.30 -1.61 35.35
N ILE A 365 -3.36 -0.85 34.26
CA ILE A 365 -3.76 0.55 34.21
C ILE A 365 -4.98 0.64 33.28
N HIS A 366 -6.07 1.25 33.74
CA HIS A 366 -7.35 1.34 33.01
C HIS A 366 -7.85 2.77 32.92
N GLY A 367 -8.51 3.15 31.84
CA GLY A 367 -9.20 4.43 31.65
C GLY A 367 -10.71 4.21 31.50
N VAL A 368 -11.52 5.03 32.18
CA VAL A 368 -12.98 4.98 32.14
C VAL A 368 -13.53 6.37 31.81
N THR A 369 -14.56 6.45 30.96
CA THR A 369 -15.23 7.71 30.62
C THR A 369 -16.67 7.73 31.15
N GLY A 370 -17.09 8.85 31.75
CA GLY A 370 -18.35 8.97 32.48
C GLY A 370 -19.52 9.54 31.68
N GLY A 371 -19.92 8.96 30.55
CA GLY A 371 -21.06 9.50 29.79
C GLY A 371 -21.68 8.58 28.76
N THR A 372 -22.95 8.84 28.42
CA THR A 372 -23.70 8.20 27.33
C THR A 372 -23.43 8.82 25.95
N SER A 373 -22.67 9.92 25.89
CA SER A 373 -22.27 10.55 24.64
C SER A 373 -20.97 9.91 24.15
N SER A 374 -20.99 9.41 22.92
CA SER A 374 -19.85 8.75 22.30
C SER A 374 -18.62 9.65 22.09
N TYR A 375 -18.70 10.97 22.37
CA TYR A 375 -17.77 11.98 21.86
C TYR A 375 -16.76 12.55 22.88
N ALA A 376 -16.72 12.02 24.11
CA ALA A 376 -15.96 12.61 25.20
C ALA A 376 -14.64 11.89 25.44
N THR A 377 -13.52 12.63 25.47
CA THR A 377 -12.15 12.06 25.48
C THR A 377 -11.31 12.67 26.60
N GLY A 378 -10.62 11.82 27.37
CA GLY A 378 -9.65 12.26 28.37
C GLY A 378 -8.27 12.59 27.76
N SER A 379 -7.39 13.24 28.51
CA SER A 379 -6.03 13.57 28.07
C SER A 379 -5.01 13.34 29.18
N LEU A 380 -3.92 12.66 28.84
CA LEU A 380 -2.83 12.22 29.70
C LEU A 380 -1.50 12.71 29.11
N GLY A 381 -0.58 13.07 29.99
CA GLY A 381 0.78 13.47 29.63
C GLY A 381 1.64 12.30 29.15
N SER A 382 2.93 12.34 29.46
CA SER A 382 3.85 11.26 29.08
C SER A 382 3.75 10.08 30.06
N ILE A 383 3.58 8.88 29.54
CA ILE A 383 3.74 7.64 30.30
C ILE A 383 5.18 7.18 30.13
N VAL A 384 5.93 7.13 31.23
CA VAL A 384 7.33 6.65 31.24
C VAL A 384 7.44 5.53 32.27
N ILE A 385 7.75 4.32 31.80
CA ILE A 385 7.86 3.12 32.64
C ILE A 385 9.16 2.41 32.29
N ASP A 386 10.02 2.20 33.28
CA ASP A 386 11.23 1.39 33.12
C ASP A 386 11.34 0.38 34.27
N GLY A 387 11.44 -0.90 33.93
CA GLY A 387 11.76 -1.97 34.89
C GLY A 387 10.58 -2.57 35.64
N HIS A 388 9.34 -2.32 35.21
CA HIS A 388 8.16 -2.80 35.92
C HIS A 388 7.92 -4.32 35.72
N GLN A 389 8.15 -5.13 36.75
CA GLN A 389 8.19 -6.60 36.60
C GLN A 389 6.82 -7.29 36.51
N ASN A 390 5.75 -6.59 36.90
CA ASN A 390 4.42 -7.17 37.04
C ASN A 390 3.34 -6.57 36.12
N LEU A 391 3.64 -5.51 35.38
CA LEU A 391 2.63 -4.80 34.59
C LEU A 391 2.28 -5.63 33.35
N GLU A 392 0.99 -5.92 33.17
CA GLU A 392 0.43 -6.76 32.10
C GLU A 392 -0.38 -5.94 31.09
N THR A 393 -1.14 -4.93 31.53
CA THR A 393 -2.07 -4.20 30.64
C THR A 393 -2.08 -2.71 30.93
N ILE A 394 -2.06 -1.89 29.88
CA ILE A 394 -2.43 -0.47 29.92
C ILE A 394 -3.57 -0.29 28.94
N ASP A 395 -4.78 -0.06 29.42
CA ASP A 395 -5.96 0.24 28.60
C ASP A 395 -6.46 1.64 28.93
N LEU A 396 -6.06 2.60 28.11
CA LEU A 396 -6.44 4.00 28.15
C LEU A 396 -7.22 4.36 26.88
N THR A 397 -8.04 3.44 26.39
CA THR A 397 -8.94 3.71 25.27
C THR A 397 -9.82 4.92 25.58
N GLN A 398 -10.03 5.83 24.61
CA GLN A 398 -10.66 7.15 24.76
C GLN A 398 -9.83 8.21 25.48
N PHE A 399 -8.56 7.93 25.83
CA PHE A 399 -7.62 8.93 26.33
C PHE A 399 -6.57 9.27 25.28
N TYR A 400 -6.37 10.57 25.05
CA TYR A 400 -5.20 11.09 24.35
C TYR A 400 -3.98 10.97 25.27
N VAL A 401 -2.87 10.37 24.81
CA VAL A 401 -1.62 10.24 25.59
C VAL A 401 -0.48 10.92 24.84
N LYS A 402 0.19 11.89 25.48
CA LYS A 402 1.23 12.72 24.85
C LYS A 402 2.44 11.93 24.36
N SER A 403 2.94 10.98 25.13
CA SER A 403 3.99 10.05 24.70
C SER A 403 3.97 8.80 25.55
N VAL A 404 4.48 7.70 25.01
CA VAL A 404 4.63 6.43 25.74
C VAL A 404 6.07 5.99 25.59
N ASP A 405 6.77 5.81 26.70
CA ASP A 405 8.12 5.24 26.74
C ASP A 405 8.12 4.11 27.76
N ILE A 406 8.08 2.86 27.28
CA ILE A 406 8.04 1.68 28.13
C ILE A 406 9.24 0.78 27.85
N LYS A 407 10.05 0.57 28.89
CA LYS A 407 11.28 -0.20 28.86
C LYS A 407 11.24 -1.32 29.91
N ASN A 408 11.92 -2.42 29.63
CA ASN A 408 12.20 -3.50 30.60
C ASN A 408 10.97 -3.99 31.39
N THR A 409 9.84 -4.16 30.72
CA THR A 409 8.56 -4.55 31.32
C THR A 409 8.15 -5.93 30.79
N PRO A 410 8.67 -7.04 31.38
CA PRO A 410 8.64 -8.36 30.75
C PRO A 410 7.26 -9.00 30.65
N LYS A 411 6.29 -8.55 31.46
CA LYS A 411 4.93 -9.12 31.50
C LYS A 411 3.90 -8.33 30.71
N LEU A 412 4.26 -7.18 30.14
CA LEU A 412 3.32 -6.31 29.43
C LEU A 412 2.81 -7.02 28.17
N LYS A 413 1.49 -7.09 28.03
CA LYS A 413 0.76 -7.73 26.93
C LYS A 413 0.01 -6.72 26.06
N LYS A 414 -0.51 -5.63 26.63
CA LYS A 414 -1.37 -4.70 25.89
C LYS A 414 -1.12 -3.24 26.29
N VAL A 415 -1.10 -2.36 25.31
CA VAL A 415 -1.08 -0.89 25.48
C VAL A 415 -2.08 -0.28 24.52
N LEU A 416 -3.24 0.13 25.01
CA LEU A 416 -4.34 0.66 24.22
C LEU A 416 -4.51 2.13 24.57
N THR A 417 -4.33 3.04 23.63
CA THR A 417 -4.52 4.48 23.81
C THR A 417 -5.23 5.09 22.61
N GLY A 418 -5.63 6.36 22.73
CA GLY A 418 -6.22 7.11 21.63
C GLY A 418 -7.74 6.99 21.56
N THR A 419 -8.32 7.65 20.56
CA THR A 419 -9.78 7.82 20.45
C THR A 419 -10.24 7.55 19.02
N ASN A 420 -11.53 7.25 18.86
CA ASN A 420 -12.19 7.09 17.55
C ASN A 420 -12.80 8.40 17.02
N HIS A 421 -12.57 9.54 17.70
CA HIS A 421 -13.15 10.84 17.37
C HIS A 421 -12.12 11.87 16.85
N SER A 422 -12.54 12.63 15.84
CA SER A 422 -11.74 13.59 15.06
C SER A 422 -11.34 14.89 15.78
N TYR A 423 -11.40 14.97 17.10
CA TYR A 423 -11.12 16.20 17.83
C TYR A 423 -9.64 16.33 18.22
N ALA A 424 -9.04 17.43 17.76
CA ALA A 424 -7.64 17.77 17.96
C ALA A 424 -7.38 18.29 19.39
N GLY A 425 -6.48 17.63 20.12
CA GLY A 425 -5.82 18.17 21.31
C GLY A 425 -4.40 17.62 21.42
N GLY A 426 -3.41 18.48 21.71
CA GLY A 426 -2.01 18.12 22.06
C GLY A 426 -1.03 17.80 20.92
N ASP A 427 0.28 17.95 21.16
CA ASP A 427 1.37 17.49 20.28
C ASP A 427 1.95 16.18 20.85
N ALA A 428 1.61 15.02 20.27
CA ALA A 428 2.20 13.76 20.73
C ALA A 428 3.54 13.52 20.03
N LEU A 429 4.53 13.09 20.82
CA LEU A 429 5.93 13.13 20.37
C LEU A 429 6.46 11.76 19.92
N ALA A 430 6.23 10.66 20.64
CA ALA A 430 6.69 9.32 20.24
C ALA A 430 6.12 8.22 21.14
N TYR A 431 5.90 7.02 20.57
CA TYR A 431 5.67 5.78 21.33
C TYR A 431 6.88 4.86 21.16
N GLU A 432 7.52 4.48 22.26
CA GLU A 432 8.73 3.68 22.31
C GLU A 432 8.54 2.47 23.23
N PHE A 433 8.81 1.28 22.70
CA PHE A 433 8.75 0.04 23.45
C PHE A 433 10.08 -0.70 23.36
N SER A 434 10.70 -1.00 24.49
CA SER A 434 11.93 -1.80 24.53
C SER A 434 11.89 -2.91 25.58
N ASN A 435 12.38 -4.09 25.22
CA ASN A 435 12.45 -5.26 26.11
C ASN A 435 11.07 -5.62 26.72
N CYS A 436 10.02 -5.61 25.90
CA CYS A 436 8.66 -6.03 26.27
C CYS A 436 8.29 -7.33 25.53
N PRO A 437 8.88 -8.49 25.88
CA PRO A 437 8.78 -9.73 25.13
C PRO A 437 7.38 -10.33 25.03
N LEU A 438 6.43 -9.97 25.91
CA LEU A 438 5.06 -10.48 25.88
C LEU A 438 4.05 -9.50 25.26
N LEU A 439 4.50 -8.34 24.77
CA LEU A 439 3.60 -7.31 24.23
C LEU A 439 2.94 -7.83 22.95
N GLU A 440 1.61 -7.88 22.92
CA GLU A 440 0.80 -8.40 21.80
C GLU A 440 -0.03 -7.32 21.10
N GLU A 441 -0.54 -6.31 21.81
CA GLU A 441 -1.47 -5.30 21.27
C GLU A 441 -1.00 -3.88 21.59
N VAL A 442 -0.89 -3.02 20.57
CA VAL A 442 -0.51 -1.59 20.71
C VAL A 442 -1.44 -0.69 19.88
N TYR A 443 -2.35 0.01 20.54
CA TYR A 443 -3.24 0.98 19.89
C TYR A 443 -2.87 2.41 20.31
N GLY A 444 -2.97 3.35 19.36
CA GLY A 444 -2.65 4.76 19.53
C GLY A 444 -3.38 5.62 18.50
N MET A 445 -4.69 5.42 18.36
CA MET A 445 -5.49 6.08 17.33
C MET A 445 -5.61 7.59 17.56
N GLN A 446 -5.57 8.37 16.48
CA GLN A 446 -5.82 9.82 16.48
C GLN A 446 -5.00 10.63 17.50
N SER A 447 -3.79 10.17 17.83
CA SER A 447 -2.98 10.76 18.89
C SER A 447 -1.91 11.71 18.38
N LYS A 448 -1.85 12.03 17.08
CA LYS A 448 -0.79 12.84 16.44
C LYS A 448 0.63 12.28 16.59
N LEU A 449 0.80 10.96 16.74
CA LEU A 449 2.13 10.34 16.82
C LEU A 449 3.00 10.69 15.61
N THR A 450 4.25 11.07 15.86
CA THR A 450 5.25 11.28 14.80
C THR A 450 6.24 10.11 14.67
N ALA A 451 6.39 9.29 15.72
CA ALA A 451 7.26 8.11 15.76
C ALA A 451 6.63 6.96 16.57
N LEU A 452 6.88 5.73 16.12
CA LEU A 452 6.53 4.47 16.79
C LEU A 452 7.71 3.50 16.65
N THR A 453 8.29 3.04 17.76
CA THR A 453 9.48 2.18 17.74
C THR A 453 9.34 0.96 18.66
N PHE A 454 9.90 -0.17 18.20
CA PHE A 454 9.92 -1.44 18.91
C PHE A 454 11.33 -2.02 18.93
N LEU A 455 11.82 -2.36 20.12
CA LEU A 455 13.08 -3.08 20.31
C LEU A 455 12.83 -4.29 21.21
N ASN A 456 13.19 -5.49 20.75
CA ASN A 456 13.00 -6.73 21.50
C ASN A 456 11.54 -6.97 21.98
N CYS A 457 10.57 -6.70 21.09
CA CYS A 457 9.14 -6.94 21.32
C CYS A 457 8.56 -7.95 20.31
N PRO A 458 9.08 -9.20 20.26
CA PRO A 458 8.79 -10.14 19.16
C PRO A 458 7.35 -10.65 19.10
N ASN A 459 6.55 -10.52 20.17
CA ASN A 459 5.19 -11.07 20.26
C ASN A 459 4.09 -10.09 19.83
N VAL A 460 4.43 -8.91 19.32
CA VAL A 460 3.42 -7.93 18.88
C VAL A 460 2.64 -8.50 17.71
N LYS A 461 1.32 -8.60 17.87
CA LYS A 461 0.36 -9.13 16.90
C LYS A 461 -0.49 -8.02 16.28
N ASN A 462 -0.94 -7.04 17.07
CA ASN A 462 -1.93 -6.06 16.63
C ASN A 462 -1.42 -4.63 16.88
N ILE A 463 -1.33 -3.84 15.82
CA ILE A 463 -1.00 -2.41 15.88
C ILE A 463 -2.10 -1.61 15.19
N ASP A 464 -2.70 -0.65 15.91
CA ASP A 464 -3.61 0.33 15.33
C ASP A 464 -3.25 1.75 15.77
N VAL A 465 -2.60 2.46 14.86
CA VAL A 465 -2.21 3.87 15.01
C VAL A 465 -2.81 4.70 13.87
N THR A 466 -4.07 4.42 13.53
CA THR A 466 -4.80 5.16 12.51
C THR A 466 -5.02 6.62 12.92
N GLY A 467 -4.80 7.57 12.00
CA GLY A 467 -5.04 9.00 12.24
C GLY A 467 -3.83 9.75 12.83
N ASN A 468 -2.61 9.39 12.43
CA ASN A 468 -1.37 9.94 12.99
C ASN A 468 -0.49 10.65 11.94
N ARG A 469 0.72 11.07 12.36
CA ARG A 469 1.69 11.86 11.58
C ARG A 469 3.05 11.17 11.52
N LEU A 470 3.05 9.85 11.40
CA LEU A 470 4.26 9.04 11.39
C LEU A 470 5.16 9.45 10.23
N ALA A 471 6.41 9.78 10.57
CA ALA A 471 7.47 10.09 9.60
C ALA A 471 8.23 8.84 9.15
N SER A 472 8.27 7.81 9.98
CA SER A 472 8.87 6.50 9.72
C SER A 472 8.28 5.44 10.64
N PHE A 473 8.20 4.20 10.17
CA PHE A 473 7.85 3.03 10.97
C PHE A 473 8.58 1.81 10.41
N ASP A 474 9.25 1.05 11.27
CA ASP A 474 9.97 -0.17 10.90
C ASP A 474 9.28 -1.39 11.54
N ALA A 475 8.70 -2.23 10.68
CA ALA A 475 8.01 -3.45 11.11
C ALA A 475 8.93 -4.70 11.10
N SER A 476 10.18 -4.60 10.60
CA SER A 476 11.05 -5.76 10.35
C SER A 476 11.34 -6.61 11.59
N MET A 477 11.28 -6.00 12.77
CA MET A 477 11.52 -6.66 14.07
C MET A 477 10.26 -7.26 14.71
N LEU A 478 9.13 -7.33 13.98
CA LEU A 478 7.82 -7.79 14.47
C LEU A 478 7.36 -9.09 13.75
N PRO A 479 8.00 -10.25 13.98
CA PRO A 479 7.76 -11.48 13.22
C PRO A 479 6.36 -12.09 13.46
N ASN A 480 5.65 -11.68 14.52
CA ASN A 480 4.33 -12.19 14.88
C ASN A 480 3.18 -11.25 14.52
N LEU A 481 3.42 -10.20 13.74
CA LEU A 481 2.41 -9.21 13.38
C LEU A 481 1.28 -9.85 12.56
N GLU A 482 0.03 -9.69 13.02
CA GLU A 482 -1.21 -10.19 12.42
C GLU A 482 -2.08 -9.05 11.89
N ASN A 483 -2.12 -7.89 12.56
CA ASN A 483 -2.93 -6.74 12.15
C ASN A 483 -2.12 -5.45 12.26
N LEU A 484 -2.11 -4.65 11.19
CA LEU A 484 -1.39 -3.38 11.13
C LEU A 484 -2.25 -2.28 10.47
N HIS A 485 -2.62 -1.27 11.24
CA HIS A 485 -3.38 -0.12 10.78
C HIS A 485 -2.62 1.17 11.05
N ILE A 486 -2.12 1.77 9.98
CA ILE A 486 -1.33 3.01 9.97
C ILE A 486 -1.94 4.04 9.02
N GLY A 487 -3.21 3.89 8.62
CA GLY A 487 -3.89 4.81 7.70
C GLY A 487 -4.40 6.08 8.40
N ASN A 488 -5.17 6.89 7.68
CA ASN A 488 -5.93 8.02 8.24
C ASN A 488 -7.43 7.90 7.93
N TYR A 489 -8.28 8.38 8.86
CA TYR A 489 -9.73 8.29 8.77
C TYR A 489 -10.35 9.19 7.69
N ARG A 490 -11.63 8.91 7.35
CA ARG A 490 -12.48 9.76 6.52
C ARG A 490 -13.32 10.67 7.40
N ALA A 491 -13.31 11.96 7.09
CA ALA A 491 -14.20 12.94 7.68
C ALA A 491 -15.65 12.48 7.50
N TYR A 492 -16.37 12.28 8.60
CA TYR A 492 -17.83 12.35 8.60
C TYR A 492 -18.21 13.83 8.70
N THR A 493 -17.93 14.63 7.67
CA THR A 493 -18.46 15.99 7.60
C THR A 493 -19.50 16.07 6.50
N SER A 494 -20.72 16.44 6.87
CA SER A 494 -21.85 16.68 5.99
C SER A 494 -21.75 17.99 5.20
N SER A 495 -20.56 18.62 5.13
CA SER A 495 -20.35 19.89 4.42
C SER A 495 -18.98 19.93 3.73
N PRO A 496 -18.89 20.23 2.41
CA PRO A 496 -17.63 20.24 1.65
C PRO A 496 -16.77 21.51 1.84
N THR A 497 -17.15 22.44 2.71
CA THR A 497 -16.60 23.82 2.69
C THR A 497 -15.54 24.14 3.74
N GLU A 498 -15.21 23.23 4.65
CA GLU A 498 -14.12 23.44 5.61
C GLU A 498 -12.91 22.57 5.25
N THR A 499 -11.82 23.22 4.86
CA THR A 499 -10.48 22.61 4.81
C THR A 499 -10.01 22.33 6.24
N VAL A 500 -10.44 21.22 6.81
CA VAL A 500 -9.88 20.68 8.05
C VAL A 500 -8.54 20.02 7.71
N ASP A 501 -7.45 20.52 8.30
CA ASP A 501 -6.11 19.97 8.17
C ASP A 501 -6.00 18.66 8.98
N TYR A 502 -6.25 17.53 8.31
CA TYR A 502 -6.14 16.21 8.94
C TYR A 502 -4.67 15.78 9.06
N PRO A 503 -4.28 15.13 10.18
CA PRO A 503 -2.96 14.52 10.28
C PRO A 503 -2.75 13.53 9.12
N LYS A 504 -1.62 13.68 8.43
CA LYS A 504 -1.16 12.79 7.36
C LYS A 504 0.20 12.23 7.75
N ASN A 505 0.37 10.92 7.60
CA ASN A 505 1.69 10.31 7.69
C ASN A 505 2.56 10.86 6.55
N THR A 506 3.83 11.13 6.86
CA THR A 506 4.79 11.71 5.91
C THR A 506 5.75 10.66 5.33
N MET A 507 5.61 9.39 5.73
CA MET A 507 6.32 8.25 5.14
C MET A 507 6.05 8.15 3.63
N THR A 508 7.11 8.01 2.86
CA THR A 508 7.06 7.86 1.39
C THR A 508 7.20 6.42 0.92
N THR A 509 7.81 5.54 1.70
CA THR A 509 7.95 4.11 1.37
C THR A 509 7.61 3.25 2.57
N PHE A 510 7.06 2.06 2.32
CA PHE A 510 6.76 1.11 3.39
C PHE A 510 6.94 -0.32 2.91
N ASP A 511 7.64 -1.14 3.69
CA ASP A 511 7.95 -2.53 3.35
C ASP A 511 7.50 -3.45 4.49
N ILE A 512 6.57 -4.34 4.17
CA ILE A 512 6.09 -5.42 5.06
C ILE A 512 6.27 -6.79 4.39
N SER A 513 7.14 -6.88 3.40
CA SER A 513 7.40 -8.16 2.74
C SER A 513 7.88 -9.23 3.72
N GLY A 514 7.47 -10.47 3.48
CA GLY A 514 7.84 -11.62 4.31
C GLY A 514 7.14 -11.72 5.67
N HIS A 515 6.18 -10.84 5.99
CA HIS A 515 5.38 -10.95 7.21
C HIS A 515 4.35 -12.09 7.09
N THR A 516 4.82 -13.32 7.31
CA THR A 516 4.05 -14.56 7.06
C THR A 516 2.78 -14.73 7.89
N LYS A 517 2.62 -13.96 8.97
CA LYS A 517 1.46 -13.99 9.86
C LYS A 517 0.47 -12.84 9.68
N LEU A 518 0.80 -11.84 8.85
CA LEU A 518 -0.01 -10.65 8.68
C LEU A 518 -1.30 -10.98 7.92
N LYS A 519 -2.44 -10.62 8.52
CA LYS A 519 -3.80 -10.83 8.01
C LYS A 519 -4.42 -9.55 7.50
N ASN A 520 -4.30 -8.44 8.23
CA ASN A 520 -4.95 -7.19 7.86
C ASN A 520 -3.96 -6.02 7.84
N PHE A 521 -3.94 -5.27 6.74
CA PHE A 521 -3.08 -4.09 6.58
C PHE A 521 -3.85 -2.89 6.04
N SER A 522 -3.65 -1.72 6.65
CA SER A 522 -4.24 -0.46 6.16
C SER A 522 -3.27 0.71 6.30
N CYS A 523 -3.09 1.48 5.23
CA CYS A 523 -2.25 2.67 5.17
C CYS A 523 -2.89 3.80 4.33
N THR A 524 -4.20 3.97 4.43
CA THR A 524 -4.95 4.95 3.62
C THR A 524 -4.55 6.40 3.88
N LYS A 525 -4.71 7.28 2.89
CA LYS A 525 -4.63 8.75 3.07
C LYS A 525 -3.28 9.25 3.58
N GLY A 526 -2.20 8.73 3.03
CA GLY A 526 -0.83 9.15 3.31
C GLY A 526 -0.17 9.83 2.11
N VAL A 527 1.15 9.74 2.04
CA VAL A 527 1.98 10.23 0.93
C VAL A 527 2.90 9.13 0.38
N LEU A 528 2.55 7.85 0.60
CA LEU A 528 3.36 6.72 0.15
C LEU A 528 3.48 6.72 -1.38
N THR A 529 4.71 6.61 -1.88
CA THR A 529 5.05 6.43 -3.29
C THR A 529 5.39 4.97 -3.62
N SER A 530 5.80 4.17 -2.63
CA SER A 530 6.07 2.73 -2.80
C SER A 530 5.57 1.90 -1.62
N LEU A 531 4.96 0.76 -1.91
CA LEU A 531 4.52 -0.23 -0.93
C LEU A 531 4.92 -1.65 -1.37
N ASN A 532 5.63 -2.36 -0.50
CA ASN A 532 6.00 -3.76 -0.70
C ASN A 532 5.25 -4.68 0.28
N ILE A 533 4.40 -5.57 -0.25
CA ILE A 533 3.64 -6.57 0.51
C ILE A 533 3.95 -8.01 0.05
N GLN A 534 5.08 -8.22 -0.62
CA GLN A 534 5.42 -9.53 -1.17
C GLN A 534 5.57 -10.62 -0.11
N ASN A 535 5.24 -11.86 -0.45
CA ASN A 535 5.41 -13.04 0.42
C ASN A 535 4.66 -12.94 1.76
N CYS A 536 3.45 -12.38 1.76
CA CYS A 536 2.54 -12.31 2.90
C CYS A 536 1.33 -13.24 2.68
N PRO A 537 1.51 -14.58 2.83
CA PRO A 537 0.52 -15.59 2.41
C PRO A 537 -0.78 -15.62 3.21
N LEU A 538 -0.80 -15.05 4.43
CA LEU A 538 -1.98 -15.02 5.29
C LEU A 538 -2.77 -13.70 5.21
N LEU A 539 -2.40 -12.77 4.33
CA LEU A 539 -3.17 -11.54 4.15
C LEU A 539 -4.60 -11.89 3.72
N GLU A 540 -5.54 -11.21 4.34
CA GLU A 540 -6.98 -11.27 4.06
C GLU A 540 -7.46 -9.92 3.50
N THR A 541 -6.99 -8.80 4.06
CA THR A 541 -7.35 -7.44 3.62
C THR A 541 -6.16 -6.48 3.58
N VAL A 542 -6.11 -5.67 2.51
CA VAL A 542 -5.14 -4.58 2.31
C VAL A 542 -5.87 -3.34 1.81
N ASN A 543 -5.74 -2.22 2.53
CA ASN A 543 -6.25 -0.93 2.10
C ASN A 543 -5.15 0.14 2.06
N CYS A 544 -4.68 0.48 0.85
CA CYS A 544 -3.66 1.48 0.58
C CYS A 544 -4.18 2.63 -0.30
N SER A 545 -5.50 2.86 -0.30
CA SER A 545 -6.14 3.94 -1.06
C SER A 545 -5.74 5.34 -0.60
N ASP A 546 -5.89 6.32 -1.50
CA ASP A 546 -5.63 7.75 -1.24
C ASP A 546 -4.15 8.02 -0.87
N ASN A 547 -3.20 7.48 -1.62
CA ASN A 547 -1.76 7.75 -1.47
C ASN A 547 -1.18 8.33 -2.78
N GLU A 548 0.15 8.33 -2.89
CA GLU A 548 0.89 8.79 -4.06
C GLU A 548 1.61 7.61 -4.75
N LEU A 549 1.09 6.38 -4.60
CA LEU A 549 1.81 5.15 -4.95
C LEU A 549 2.09 5.10 -6.44
N THR A 550 3.36 4.99 -6.82
CA THR A 550 3.81 4.66 -8.18
C THR A 550 4.24 3.20 -8.29
N SER A 551 4.52 2.54 -7.15
CA SER A 551 4.88 1.12 -7.07
C SER A 551 4.10 0.41 -5.97
N LEU A 552 3.52 -0.75 -6.31
CA LEU A 552 2.87 -1.66 -5.38
C LEU A 552 3.32 -3.09 -5.71
N GLN A 553 4.11 -3.70 -4.83
CA GLN A 553 4.67 -5.04 -5.04
C GLN A 553 3.85 -6.08 -4.26
N VAL A 554 3.17 -6.99 -4.97
CA VAL A 554 2.17 -7.91 -4.38
C VAL A 554 2.48 -9.40 -4.52
N SER A 555 3.54 -9.77 -5.25
CA SER A 555 3.91 -11.17 -5.57
C SER A 555 3.94 -12.08 -4.33
N GLY A 556 3.36 -13.28 -4.41
CA GLY A 556 3.35 -14.26 -3.31
C GLY A 556 2.32 -13.96 -2.22
N THR A 557 1.27 -13.19 -2.53
CA THR A 557 0.21 -12.80 -1.59
C THR A 557 -1.11 -13.45 -1.99
N ASN A 558 -1.80 -14.13 -1.06
CA ASN A 558 -3.04 -14.85 -1.36
C ASN A 558 -4.19 -14.42 -0.43
N MET A 559 -5.06 -13.55 -0.93
CA MET A 559 -6.27 -13.06 -0.26
C MET A 559 -7.52 -13.73 -0.86
N THR A 560 -7.69 -15.03 -0.64
CA THR A 560 -8.71 -15.83 -1.35
C THR A 560 -10.08 -15.90 -0.65
N ILE A 561 -10.15 -15.51 0.62
CA ILE A 561 -11.38 -15.56 1.42
C ILE A 561 -12.29 -14.37 1.03
N PRO A 562 -13.53 -14.61 0.57
CA PRO A 562 -14.49 -13.55 0.30
C PRO A 562 -14.84 -12.77 1.56
N LEU A 563 -14.96 -11.45 1.47
CA LEU A 563 -15.35 -10.59 2.59
C LEU A 563 -16.78 -10.93 3.08
N GLN A 564 -16.93 -11.49 4.28
CA GLN A 564 -18.23 -11.75 4.91
C GLN A 564 -18.69 -10.53 5.72
N TYR A 565 -19.51 -9.63 5.13
CA TYR A 565 -20.37 -8.57 5.75
C TYR A 565 -19.86 -7.73 6.95
N TYR A 566 -18.63 -7.90 7.43
CA TYR A 566 -18.03 -7.22 8.57
C TYR A 566 -16.76 -6.56 8.06
N ASN A 567 -16.77 -5.23 7.93
CA ASN A 567 -15.53 -4.51 7.71
C ASN A 567 -15.44 -3.30 8.63
N PHE A 568 -14.55 -3.40 9.61
CA PHE A 568 -14.13 -2.31 10.50
C PHE A 568 -13.30 -1.24 9.75
N ASN A 569 -12.83 -1.53 8.53
CA ASN A 569 -11.80 -0.73 7.83
C ASN A 569 -12.23 -0.06 6.50
N ASN A 570 -13.52 0.24 6.31
CA ASN A 570 -14.06 0.93 5.12
C ASN A 570 -13.71 0.29 3.74
N GLY A 571 -13.08 -0.89 3.70
CA GLY A 571 -12.68 -1.58 2.48
C GLY A 571 -13.87 -2.32 1.85
N THR A 572 -14.08 -2.13 0.55
CA THR A 572 -15.12 -2.84 -0.21
C THR A 572 -14.57 -4.08 -0.92
N ALA A 573 -13.27 -4.36 -0.79
CA ALA A 573 -12.56 -5.44 -1.46
C ALA A 573 -11.36 -5.93 -0.62
N ASN A 574 -10.83 -7.11 -0.94
CA ASN A 574 -9.65 -7.67 -0.29
C ASN A 574 -8.41 -6.78 -0.54
N LEU A 575 -8.26 -6.26 -1.75
CA LEU A 575 -7.27 -5.22 -2.07
C LEU A 575 -7.95 -3.92 -2.50
N CYS A 576 -7.69 -2.84 -1.75
CA CYS A 576 -8.09 -1.48 -2.09
C CYS A 576 -6.84 -0.61 -2.32
N ALA A 577 -6.66 -0.13 -3.56
CA ALA A 577 -5.57 0.78 -3.94
C ALA A 577 -6.06 1.93 -4.85
N ASN A 578 -7.32 2.35 -4.65
CA ASN A 578 -7.91 3.49 -5.35
C ASN A 578 -7.19 4.83 -5.06
N ASN A 579 -7.27 5.80 -5.97
CA ASN A 579 -6.74 7.16 -5.81
C ASN A 579 -5.23 7.17 -5.53
N ASN A 580 -4.45 6.67 -6.50
CA ASN A 580 -2.99 6.57 -6.44
C ASN A 580 -2.38 6.99 -7.80
N LYS A 581 -1.07 6.77 -8.00
CA LYS A 581 -0.33 7.07 -9.24
C LYS A 581 0.26 5.81 -9.90
N LEU A 582 -0.38 4.66 -9.69
CA LEU A 582 0.14 3.37 -10.16
C LEU A 582 0.07 3.31 -11.68
N GLU A 583 1.16 2.87 -12.32
CA GLU A 583 1.22 2.69 -13.78
C GLU A 583 1.16 1.23 -14.21
N ASN A 584 1.71 0.30 -13.43
CA ASN A 584 1.74 -1.12 -13.77
C ASN A 584 1.44 -1.94 -12.52
N LEU A 585 0.62 -2.99 -12.67
CA LEU A 585 0.32 -3.93 -11.60
C LEU A 585 0.44 -5.36 -12.10
N ASP A 586 1.15 -6.18 -11.33
CA ASP A 586 1.37 -7.59 -11.64
C ASP A 586 0.89 -8.47 -10.48
N PHE A 587 -0.19 -9.19 -10.75
CA PHE A 587 -0.82 -10.18 -9.86
C PHE A 587 -0.57 -11.61 -10.31
N SER A 588 0.30 -11.87 -11.30
CA SER A 588 0.49 -13.21 -11.90
C SER A 588 0.90 -14.29 -10.87
N ASN A 589 1.49 -13.89 -9.75
CA ASN A 589 1.92 -14.75 -8.63
C ASN A 589 1.10 -14.55 -7.34
N SER A 590 -0.11 -13.98 -7.44
CA SER A 590 -0.93 -13.62 -6.28
C SER A 590 -2.41 -13.85 -6.56
N LYS A 591 -3.11 -14.52 -5.64
CA LYS A 591 -4.54 -14.84 -5.79
C LYS A 591 -5.38 -13.96 -4.88
N ILE A 592 -6.16 -13.04 -5.44
CA ILE A 592 -6.90 -12.03 -4.65
C ILE A 592 -8.37 -12.03 -5.06
N ASN A 593 -9.26 -12.39 -4.13
CA ASN A 593 -10.69 -12.55 -4.39
C ASN A 593 -11.36 -11.30 -4.97
N SER A 594 -11.06 -10.13 -4.43
CA SER A 594 -11.62 -8.86 -4.91
C SER A 594 -10.59 -7.71 -4.87
N ILE A 595 -10.54 -6.95 -5.97
CA ILE A 595 -9.55 -5.89 -6.21
C ILE A 595 -10.24 -4.58 -6.62
N THR A 596 -9.87 -3.46 -6.00
CA THR A 596 -10.35 -2.11 -6.38
C THR A 596 -9.16 -1.17 -6.57
N ILE A 597 -8.95 -0.70 -7.81
CA ILE A 597 -7.79 0.08 -8.27
C ILE A 597 -8.22 1.29 -9.12
N ASN A 598 -9.34 1.91 -8.75
CA ASN A 598 -9.92 3.05 -9.47
C ASN A 598 -9.06 4.32 -9.31
N ASN A 599 -9.16 5.26 -10.25
CA ASN A 599 -8.48 6.57 -10.21
C ASN A 599 -6.94 6.42 -10.04
N ASN A 600 -6.29 5.75 -11.00
CA ASN A 600 -4.84 5.59 -11.07
C ASN A 600 -4.33 6.03 -12.46
N LEU A 601 -3.05 5.80 -12.75
CA LEU A 601 -2.40 6.07 -14.04
C LEU A 601 -2.06 4.77 -14.78
N LEU A 602 -2.86 3.72 -14.57
CA LEU A 602 -2.54 2.36 -15.03
C LEU A 602 -2.38 2.32 -16.55
N LYS A 603 -1.31 1.69 -17.00
CA LYS A 603 -0.98 1.32 -18.38
C LYS A 603 -1.17 -0.19 -18.57
N THR A 604 -0.76 -0.99 -17.59
CA THR A 604 -0.84 -2.45 -17.64
C THR A 604 -1.39 -3.06 -16.34
N ILE A 605 -2.16 -4.14 -16.47
CA ILE A 605 -2.61 -4.99 -15.36
C ILE A 605 -2.39 -6.45 -15.76
N LEU A 606 -1.66 -7.24 -14.98
CA LEU A 606 -1.46 -8.67 -15.20
C LEU A 606 -2.20 -9.48 -14.13
N LEU A 607 -3.25 -10.20 -14.51
CA LEU A 607 -4.15 -10.98 -13.67
C LEU A 607 -4.10 -12.48 -13.98
N LYS A 608 -3.23 -12.93 -14.89
CA LYS A 608 -3.10 -14.34 -15.26
C LYS A 608 -2.44 -15.14 -14.13
N ASN A 609 -3.24 -15.58 -13.16
CA ASN A 609 -2.79 -16.18 -11.90
C ASN A 609 -3.47 -17.54 -11.60
N GLY A 610 -4.30 -18.02 -12.52
CA GLY A 610 -5.06 -19.27 -12.41
C GLY A 610 -6.20 -19.20 -11.40
N PHE A 611 -6.66 -17.99 -11.06
CA PHE A 611 -7.73 -17.70 -10.11
C PHE A 611 -8.77 -16.79 -10.78
N THR A 612 -10.02 -16.79 -10.30
CA THR A 612 -11.07 -15.94 -10.84
C THR A 612 -11.42 -14.89 -9.81
N GLU A 613 -11.14 -13.63 -10.13
CA GLU A 613 -11.29 -12.51 -9.22
C GLU A 613 -12.30 -11.47 -9.71
N THR A 614 -12.80 -10.67 -8.76
CA THR A 614 -13.63 -9.51 -9.07
C THR A 614 -12.77 -8.25 -9.03
N ILE A 615 -12.73 -7.48 -10.12
CA ILE A 615 -11.90 -6.27 -10.20
C ILE A 615 -12.68 -5.04 -10.67
N THR A 616 -12.36 -3.87 -10.10
CA THR A 616 -12.79 -2.56 -10.61
C THR A 616 -11.59 -1.64 -10.83
N PHE A 617 -11.51 -1.00 -12.00
CA PHE A 617 -10.39 -0.15 -12.42
C PHE A 617 -10.85 1.10 -13.20
N ASN A 618 -11.98 1.69 -12.80
CA ASN A 618 -12.53 2.89 -13.41
C ASN A 618 -11.58 4.10 -13.29
N ASN A 619 -11.70 5.05 -14.21
CA ASN A 619 -10.89 6.27 -14.30
C ASN A 619 -9.37 6.03 -14.35
N ASN A 620 -8.94 5.13 -15.24
CA ASN A 620 -7.55 4.87 -15.61
C ASN A 620 -7.34 5.21 -17.11
N PRO A 621 -7.20 6.49 -17.49
CA PRO A 621 -7.23 6.91 -18.89
C PRO A 621 -6.04 6.42 -19.73
N SER A 622 -4.95 6.01 -19.08
CA SER A 622 -3.72 5.55 -19.75
C SER A 622 -3.70 4.04 -20.00
N ILE A 623 -4.76 3.29 -19.67
CA ILE A 623 -4.74 1.83 -19.71
C ILE A 623 -4.66 1.30 -21.14
N LYS A 624 -3.63 0.47 -21.38
CA LYS A 624 -3.27 -0.09 -22.69
C LYS A 624 -3.46 -1.58 -22.78
N PHE A 625 -3.23 -2.29 -21.68
CA PHE A 625 -3.21 -3.74 -21.70
C PHE A 625 -3.68 -4.34 -20.38
N ILE A 626 -4.54 -5.35 -20.46
CA ILE A 626 -4.94 -6.19 -19.33
C ILE A 626 -4.76 -7.64 -19.73
N CYS A 627 -3.88 -8.35 -19.02
CA CYS A 627 -3.73 -9.79 -19.18
C CYS A 627 -4.59 -10.51 -18.14
N VAL A 628 -5.41 -11.48 -18.55
CA VAL A 628 -6.33 -12.22 -17.66
C VAL A 628 -6.30 -13.72 -17.95
N ASP A 629 -6.89 -14.50 -17.05
CA ASP A 629 -7.20 -15.89 -17.34
C ASP A 629 -8.35 -16.01 -18.33
N LEU A 630 -8.35 -17.09 -19.14
CA LEU A 630 -9.33 -17.29 -20.22
C LEU A 630 -10.80 -17.19 -19.75
N PRO A 631 -11.20 -17.71 -18.56
CA PRO A 631 -12.57 -17.57 -18.07
C PRO A 631 -13.01 -16.13 -17.79
N GLU A 632 -12.09 -15.22 -17.52
CA GLU A 632 -12.37 -13.84 -17.13
C GLU A 632 -12.43 -12.87 -18.32
N LEU A 633 -11.96 -13.32 -19.49
CA LEU A 633 -11.82 -12.50 -20.69
C LEU A 633 -13.10 -11.72 -21.02
N SER A 634 -14.25 -12.38 -21.01
CA SER A 634 -15.53 -11.75 -21.34
C SER A 634 -15.98 -10.72 -20.29
N SER A 635 -15.81 -11.01 -19.00
CA SER A 635 -16.18 -10.09 -17.92
C SER A 635 -15.31 -8.84 -17.90
N ILE A 636 -14.01 -8.99 -18.11
CA ILE A 636 -13.08 -7.86 -18.12
C ILE A 636 -13.26 -7.02 -19.40
N GLN A 637 -13.51 -7.66 -20.55
CA GLN A 637 -13.86 -6.94 -21.77
C GLN A 637 -15.15 -6.12 -21.61
N ALA A 638 -16.14 -6.63 -20.88
CA ALA A 638 -17.35 -5.87 -20.57
C ALA A 638 -17.06 -4.63 -19.71
N LEU A 639 -16.18 -4.72 -18.71
CA LEU A 639 -15.74 -3.58 -17.91
C LEU A 639 -14.96 -2.54 -18.73
N VAL A 640 -14.06 -2.98 -19.62
CA VAL A 640 -13.35 -2.12 -20.58
C VAL A 640 -14.32 -1.32 -21.44
N ASN A 641 -15.38 -1.99 -21.94
CA ASN A 641 -16.42 -1.33 -22.72
C ASN A 641 -17.23 -0.34 -21.87
N GLN A 642 -17.61 -0.74 -20.65
CA GLN A 642 -18.39 0.08 -19.71
C GLN A 642 -17.66 1.36 -19.30
N TYR A 643 -16.34 1.28 -19.07
CA TYR A 643 -15.51 2.42 -18.66
C TYR A 643 -14.96 3.24 -19.85
N GLY A 644 -15.28 2.86 -21.09
CA GLY A 644 -14.94 3.64 -22.29
C GLY A 644 -13.53 3.43 -22.84
N TYR A 645 -12.88 2.29 -22.54
CA TYR A 645 -11.50 1.98 -22.98
C TYR A 645 -11.42 1.15 -24.27
N THR A 646 -12.52 1.05 -25.04
CA THR A 646 -12.68 0.15 -26.20
C THR A 646 -11.60 0.27 -27.27
N ASN A 647 -11.00 1.46 -27.41
CA ASN A 647 -10.00 1.76 -28.45
C ASN A 647 -8.60 1.99 -27.86
N THR A 648 -8.45 1.89 -26.54
CA THR A 648 -7.19 2.18 -25.85
C THR A 648 -6.59 0.96 -25.18
N CYS A 649 -7.42 -0.02 -24.79
CA CYS A 649 -7.02 -1.15 -23.97
C CYS A 649 -7.29 -2.50 -24.67
N ASN A 650 -6.25 -3.33 -24.82
CA ASN A 650 -6.40 -4.74 -25.22
C ASN A 650 -6.60 -5.61 -23.99
N VAL A 651 -7.53 -6.56 -24.05
CA VAL A 651 -7.69 -7.61 -23.03
C VAL A 651 -7.42 -8.96 -23.69
N ASN A 652 -6.41 -9.69 -23.22
CA ASN A 652 -6.12 -11.05 -23.69
C ASN A 652 -5.40 -11.86 -22.61
N SER A 653 -4.88 -13.05 -22.94
CA SER A 653 -4.21 -13.95 -21.97
C SER A 653 -2.71 -14.14 -22.22
N TYR A 654 -2.09 -13.26 -23.02
CA TYR A 654 -0.75 -13.38 -23.61
C TYR A 654 0.39 -12.69 -22.83
N CYS A 655 0.30 -12.59 -21.50
CA CYS A 655 1.42 -12.10 -20.69
C CYS A 655 2.41 -13.19 -20.27
N SER A 656 1.99 -14.46 -20.26
CA SER A 656 2.86 -15.61 -20.03
C SER A 656 2.37 -16.84 -20.81
N PHE A 657 3.32 -17.62 -21.31
CA PHE A 657 3.09 -18.90 -22.00
C PHE A 657 3.10 -20.11 -21.06
N THR A 658 3.48 -19.88 -19.80
CA THR A 658 3.20 -20.79 -18.70
C THR A 658 1.80 -20.49 -18.16
N PRO A 659 1.07 -21.48 -17.63
CA PRO A 659 -0.15 -21.20 -16.87
C PRO A 659 0.13 -20.22 -15.72
N GLY A 660 -0.86 -19.40 -15.38
CA GLY A 660 -0.81 -18.55 -14.19
C GLY A 660 -0.95 -19.39 -12.92
N GLY A 661 -0.30 -18.96 -11.83
CA GLY A 661 -0.34 -19.66 -10.55
C GLY A 661 0.53 -20.93 -10.50
N ASN A 662 0.23 -21.83 -9.55
CA ASN A 662 0.95 -23.11 -9.44
C ASN A 662 0.47 -24.11 -10.51
N TYR A 663 1.41 -24.70 -11.23
CA TYR A 663 1.19 -25.76 -12.23
C TYR A 663 2.27 -26.82 -12.08
N ASN A 664 2.13 -27.99 -12.69
CA ASN A 664 3.19 -28.99 -12.81
C ASN A 664 3.68 -29.05 -14.25
N THR A 665 4.88 -29.56 -14.45
CA THR A 665 5.50 -29.70 -15.78
C THR A 665 5.79 -31.16 -16.07
N ILE A 666 5.27 -31.68 -17.18
CA ILE A 666 5.72 -32.95 -17.78
C ILE A 666 6.72 -32.59 -18.87
N THR A 667 7.96 -33.01 -18.71
CA THR A 667 9.05 -32.69 -19.64
C THR A 667 9.86 -33.93 -19.98
N GLY A 668 10.80 -33.81 -20.92
CA GLY A 668 11.67 -34.90 -21.30
C GLY A 668 12.45 -34.57 -22.56
N THR A 669 13.43 -35.41 -22.89
CA THR A 669 14.13 -35.36 -24.18
C THR A 669 13.72 -36.52 -25.06
N VAL A 670 13.62 -36.25 -26.36
CA VAL A 670 13.39 -37.25 -27.39
C VAL A 670 14.66 -37.40 -28.22
N ARG A 671 15.16 -38.63 -28.34
CA ARG A 671 16.42 -38.92 -29.04
C ARG A 671 16.26 -40.06 -30.03
N PHE A 672 17.10 -40.04 -31.06
CA PHE A 672 17.18 -41.06 -32.10
C PHE A 672 18.39 -41.97 -31.86
N ASP A 673 18.13 -43.22 -31.53
CA ASP A 673 19.14 -44.26 -31.34
C ASP A 673 19.49 -44.89 -32.70
N GLU A 674 20.50 -44.32 -33.36
CA GLU A 674 20.98 -44.75 -34.67
C GLU A 674 21.82 -46.05 -34.58
N ASN A 675 22.51 -46.26 -33.46
CA ASN A 675 23.48 -47.35 -33.30
C ASN A 675 22.89 -48.59 -32.57
N ASN A 676 21.62 -48.52 -32.17
CA ASN A 676 20.87 -49.51 -31.39
C ASN A 676 21.49 -49.84 -30.02
N ASN A 677 22.07 -48.86 -29.32
CA ASN A 677 22.62 -49.01 -27.97
C ASN A 677 21.68 -48.48 -26.86
N GLY A 678 20.50 -47.98 -27.24
CA GLY A 678 19.56 -47.28 -26.38
C GLY A 678 19.89 -45.79 -26.26
N CYS A 679 18.87 -44.93 -26.22
CA CYS A 679 19.04 -43.49 -26.28
C CYS A 679 19.84 -42.88 -25.12
N ASP A 680 21.14 -42.69 -25.33
CA ASP A 680 22.08 -42.06 -24.41
C ASP A 680 22.28 -40.56 -24.73
N ALA A 681 23.11 -39.87 -23.94
CA ALA A 681 23.30 -38.43 -24.10
C ALA A 681 24.07 -38.05 -25.38
N GLY A 682 24.77 -39.00 -26.00
CA GLY A 682 25.49 -38.87 -27.26
C GLY A 682 24.64 -39.13 -28.49
N ASP A 683 23.44 -39.69 -28.34
CA ASP A 683 22.49 -39.84 -29.45
C ASP A 683 21.87 -38.52 -29.87
N GLU A 684 21.55 -38.37 -31.14
CA GLU A 684 21.01 -37.11 -31.67
C GLU A 684 19.59 -36.85 -31.16
N VAL A 685 19.23 -35.57 -31.06
CA VAL A 685 17.88 -35.16 -30.69
C VAL A 685 16.90 -35.41 -31.82
N PHE A 686 15.68 -35.83 -31.49
CA PHE A 686 14.61 -36.05 -32.47
C PHE A 686 13.63 -34.86 -32.41
N GLU A 687 13.85 -33.88 -33.27
CA GLU A 687 13.09 -32.63 -33.31
C GLU A 687 11.72 -32.78 -33.98
N HIS A 688 10.81 -31.86 -33.68
CA HIS A 688 9.50 -31.68 -34.33
C HIS A 688 8.55 -32.89 -34.30
N MET A 689 8.81 -33.88 -33.46
CA MET A 689 7.88 -34.98 -33.25
C MET A 689 6.65 -34.52 -32.46
N LYS A 690 5.46 -34.99 -32.85
CA LYS A 690 4.21 -34.64 -32.17
C LYS A 690 4.01 -35.50 -30.92
N LEU A 691 3.58 -34.87 -29.83
CA LEU A 691 3.12 -35.52 -28.61
C LEU A 691 1.72 -35.02 -28.27
N LYS A 692 0.87 -35.92 -27.76
CA LYS A 692 -0.49 -35.63 -27.28
C LYS A 692 -0.58 -35.90 -25.79
N ILE A 693 -1.27 -35.06 -25.05
CA ILE A 693 -1.62 -35.26 -23.63
C ILE A 693 -3.13 -35.37 -23.49
N ASN A 694 -3.60 -36.25 -22.62
CA ASN A 694 -5.01 -36.42 -22.29
C ASN A 694 -5.16 -36.69 -20.79
N ASP A 695 -6.01 -35.91 -20.11
CA ASP A 695 -6.32 -36.09 -18.68
C ASP A 695 -7.64 -36.84 -18.41
N GLY A 696 -8.30 -37.32 -19.49
CA GLY A 696 -9.62 -37.96 -19.48
C GLY A 696 -10.77 -37.00 -19.80
N THR A 697 -10.53 -35.68 -19.78
CA THR A 697 -11.53 -34.63 -20.03
C THR A 697 -11.08 -33.63 -21.09
N THR A 698 -9.81 -33.28 -21.11
CA THR A 698 -9.18 -32.33 -22.04
C THR A 698 -8.00 -32.98 -22.75
N THR A 699 -7.81 -32.60 -24.01
CA THR A 699 -6.68 -33.05 -24.83
C THR A 699 -5.82 -31.85 -25.21
N GLY A 700 -4.50 -32.03 -25.19
CA GLY A 700 -3.54 -31.05 -25.66
C GLY A 700 -2.48 -31.68 -26.54
N GLU A 701 -1.77 -30.87 -27.30
CA GLU A 701 -0.71 -31.32 -28.21
C GLU A 701 0.49 -30.38 -28.14
N THR A 702 1.70 -30.94 -28.30
CA THR A 702 2.94 -30.17 -28.44
C THR A 702 3.88 -30.86 -29.44
N PHE A 703 4.92 -30.15 -29.85
CA PHE A 703 5.97 -30.69 -30.71
C PHE A 703 7.32 -30.63 -29.98
N VAL A 704 8.17 -31.62 -30.23
CA VAL A 704 9.54 -31.61 -29.72
C VAL A 704 10.30 -30.42 -30.30
N LYS A 705 10.92 -29.65 -29.43
CA LYS A 705 11.73 -28.47 -29.78
C LYS A 705 13.03 -28.89 -30.48
N ASN A 706 13.71 -27.94 -31.11
CA ASN A 706 14.99 -28.20 -31.79
C ASN A 706 16.11 -28.69 -30.84
N ASN A 707 15.96 -28.52 -29.54
CA ASN A 707 16.89 -29.07 -28.54
C ASN A 707 16.48 -30.47 -28.06
N GLY A 708 15.53 -31.13 -28.73
CA GLY A 708 14.99 -32.43 -28.36
C GLY A 708 14.03 -32.42 -27.17
N LYS A 709 13.73 -31.27 -26.56
CA LYS A 709 12.83 -31.21 -25.39
C LYS A 709 11.37 -31.03 -25.75
N TYR A 710 10.48 -31.56 -24.94
CA TYR A 710 9.05 -31.26 -24.96
C TYR A 710 8.58 -30.83 -23.56
N ASP A 711 7.51 -30.05 -23.48
CA ASP A 711 6.91 -29.64 -22.21
C ASP A 711 5.38 -29.63 -22.31
N PHE A 712 4.71 -30.19 -21.32
CA PHE A 712 3.29 -29.98 -21.04
C PHE A 712 3.13 -29.37 -19.65
N TYR A 713 2.19 -28.45 -19.52
CA TYR A 713 1.79 -27.93 -18.20
C TYR A 713 0.47 -28.56 -17.77
N ALA A 714 0.42 -29.00 -16.53
CA ALA A 714 -0.64 -29.85 -16.00
C ALA A 714 -1.00 -29.45 -14.56
N LEU A 715 -2.25 -29.67 -14.14
CA LEU A 715 -2.66 -29.52 -12.74
C LEU A 715 -2.49 -30.84 -11.97
N ALA A 716 -3.20 -31.02 -10.85
CA ALA A 716 -3.32 -32.32 -10.20
C ALA A 716 -4.18 -33.26 -11.06
N GLY A 717 -3.78 -34.52 -11.21
CA GLY A 717 -4.49 -35.48 -12.03
C GLY A 717 -3.62 -36.58 -12.63
N ASN A 718 -4.24 -37.42 -13.46
CA ASN A 718 -3.58 -38.44 -14.25
C ASN A 718 -3.53 -38.00 -15.71
N PHE A 719 -2.32 -37.95 -16.27
CA PHE A 719 -2.08 -37.48 -17.63
C PHE A 719 -1.49 -38.61 -18.45
N THR A 720 -2.21 -39.01 -19.50
CA THR A 720 -1.71 -39.96 -20.50
C THR A 720 -1.06 -39.19 -21.63
N VAL A 721 0.23 -39.40 -21.85
CA VAL A 721 0.97 -38.81 -22.97
C VAL A 721 1.21 -39.88 -24.03
N THR A 722 0.82 -39.58 -25.27
CA THR A 722 1.01 -40.45 -26.44
C THR A 722 1.94 -39.78 -27.43
N VAL A 723 2.91 -40.52 -27.94
CA VAL A 723 3.91 -40.03 -28.89
C VAL A 723 3.50 -40.44 -30.30
N GLU A 724 3.44 -39.48 -31.23
CA GLU A 724 2.92 -39.67 -32.59
C GLU A 724 3.92 -39.10 -33.63
N PRO A 725 4.92 -39.89 -34.05
CA PRO A 725 5.80 -39.48 -35.16
C PRO A 725 5.01 -39.34 -36.47
N GLU A 726 5.46 -38.46 -37.37
CA GLU A 726 4.79 -38.14 -38.64
C GLU A 726 4.54 -39.39 -39.51
N ASN A 727 5.51 -40.32 -39.53
CA ASN A 727 5.40 -41.61 -40.19
C ASN A 727 5.57 -42.76 -39.18
N PRO A 728 4.51 -43.15 -38.44
CA PRO A 728 4.62 -44.13 -37.34
C PRO A 728 5.10 -45.52 -37.75
N SER A 729 4.88 -45.91 -39.01
CA SER A 729 5.34 -47.20 -39.52
C SER A 729 6.87 -47.29 -39.62
N LEU A 730 7.57 -46.16 -39.76
CA LEU A 730 9.01 -46.10 -40.02
C LEU A 730 9.87 -46.12 -38.75
N PHE A 731 9.27 -45.97 -37.57
CA PHE A 731 9.97 -45.84 -36.29
C PHE A 731 9.35 -46.69 -35.20
N THR A 732 10.18 -47.15 -34.28
CA THR A 732 9.72 -47.73 -33.00
C THR A 732 10.01 -46.73 -31.90
N VAL A 733 8.98 -46.35 -31.14
CA VAL A 733 9.06 -45.34 -30.08
C VAL A 733 8.89 -46.00 -28.71
N THR A 734 9.79 -45.73 -27.79
CA THR A 734 9.80 -46.31 -26.44
C THR A 734 10.05 -45.25 -25.36
N PRO A 735 9.10 -45.02 -24.43
CA PRO A 735 7.71 -45.46 -24.48
C PRO A 735 6.92 -44.67 -25.55
N SER A 736 6.06 -45.35 -26.32
CA SER A 736 5.10 -44.70 -27.23
C SER A 736 3.89 -44.11 -26.50
N ILE A 737 3.62 -44.57 -25.28
CA ILE A 737 2.59 -44.06 -24.38
C ILE A 737 3.06 -44.20 -22.93
N PHE A 738 2.82 -43.18 -22.11
CA PHE A 738 3.13 -43.22 -20.69
C PHE A 738 2.13 -42.40 -19.88
N VAL A 739 2.01 -42.70 -18.58
CA VAL A 739 1.08 -42.04 -17.67
C VAL A 739 1.87 -41.37 -16.56
N ILE A 740 1.61 -40.08 -16.34
CA ILE A 740 2.15 -39.29 -15.24
C ILE A 740 1.01 -38.94 -14.29
N ASN A 741 1.24 -39.11 -12.98
CA ASN A 741 0.33 -38.68 -11.95
C ASN A 741 0.94 -37.50 -11.17
N PHE A 742 0.15 -36.45 -10.96
CA PHE A 742 0.45 -35.42 -9.99
C PHE A 742 -0.63 -35.39 -8.90
N ALA A 743 -0.21 -35.46 -7.64
CA ALA A 743 -1.13 -35.45 -6.49
C ALA A 743 -1.72 -34.05 -6.22
N ASP A 744 -0.94 -33.00 -6.47
CA ASP A 744 -1.30 -31.59 -6.30
C ASP A 744 -0.75 -30.74 -7.47
N ALA A 745 -1.13 -29.46 -7.54
CA ALA A 745 -0.57 -28.49 -8.49
C ALA A 745 0.38 -27.55 -7.73
N ASN A 746 1.68 -27.90 -7.68
CA ASN A 746 2.66 -27.22 -6.83
C ASN A 746 4.06 -27.13 -7.47
N ASN A 747 4.16 -26.80 -8.75
CA ASN A 747 5.44 -26.62 -9.46
C ASN A 747 6.29 -27.90 -9.51
N ASN A 748 5.66 -29.07 -9.41
CA ASN A 748 6.33 -30.35 -9.56
C ASN A 748 6.76 -30.56 -11.02
N VAL A 749 7.88 -31.26 -11.21
CA VAL A 749 8.38 -31.61 -12.54
C VAL A 749 8.51 -33.12 -12.66
N SER A 750 7.91 -33.70 -13.70
CA SER A 750 8.08 -35.10 -14.06
C SER A 750 8.81 -35.20 -15.39
N THR A 751 9.93 -35.90 -15.39
CA THR A 751 10.77 -36.06 -16.58
C THR A 751 10.61 -37.46 -17.15
N GLN A 752 10.21 -37.58 -18.42
CA GLN A 752 10.15 -38.84 -19.15
C GLN A 752 10.89 -38.72 -20.48
N ASN A 753 12.02 -39.39 -20.62
CA ASN A 753 12.72 -39.41 -21.90
C ASN A 753 12.06 -40.42 -22.86
N ILE A 754 12.09 -40.11 -24.14
CA ILE A 754 11.53 -40.94 -25.20
C ILE A 754 12.66 -41.34 -26.14
N CYS A 755 12.75 -42.64 -26.42
CA CYS A 755 13.73 -43.19 -27.35
C CYS A 755 13.08 -43.63 -28.64
N VAL A 756 13.71 -43.28 -29.76
CA VAL A 756 13.24 -43.62 -31.10
C VAL A 756 14.30 -44.44 -31.82
N THR A 757 13.91 -45.59 -32.36
CA THR A 757 14.75 -46.42 -33.23
C THR A 757 14.13 -46.57 -34.60
N GLN A 758 14.96 -46.81 -35.63
CA GLN A 758 14.50 -47.07 -36.99
C GLN A 758 13.73 -48.41 -37.10
N ASN A 759 12.68 -48.45 -37.92
CA ASN A 759 11.96 -49.67 -38.31
C ASN A 759 11.96 -49.83 -39.84
N GLY A 760 12.77 -50.76 -40.35
CA GLY A 760 13.00 -50.92 -41.79
C GLY A 760 14.01 -49.91 -42.35
N ASN A 761 14.11 -49.84 -43.68
CA ASN A 761 15.01 -48.92 -44.40
C ASN A 761 14.21 -48.25 -45.53
N VAL A 762 13.79 -47.02 -45.27
CA VAL A 762 12.98 -46.21 -46.16
C VAL A 762 13.68 -44.88 -46.37
N LYS A 763 13.89 -44.54 -47.65
CA LYS A 763 14.45 -43.26 -48.09
C LYS A 763 13.29 -42.35 -48.47
N ASP A 764 13.34 -41.10 -48.04
CA ASP A 764 12.33 -40.10 -48.40
C ASP A 764 12.94 -38.72 -48.13
N LEU A 765 12.99 -37.85 -49.14
CA LEU A 765 13.43 -36.47 -49.01
C LEU A 765 12.24 -35.55 -49.34
N GLU A 766 12.27 -34.30 -48.89
CA GLU A 766 11.24 -33.31 -49.22
C GLU A 766 11.95 -31.97 -49.42
N VAL A 767 11.46 -31.15 -50.36
CA VAL A 767 11.89 -29.76 -50.54
C VAL A 767 10.70 -28.81 -50.46
N ILE A 768 10.90 -27.67 -49.80
CA ILE A 768 9.91 -26.61 -49.67
C ILE A 768 10.59 -25.28 -49.94
N PHE A 769 9.92 -24.38 -50.65
CA PHE A 769 10.42 -23.03 -50.92
C PHE A 769 9.37 -22.00 -50.52
N ALA A 770 9.75 -21.02 -49.70
CA ALA A 770 8.81 -20.04 -49.17
C ALA A 770 9.41 -18.63 -49.10
N PRO A 771 8.61 -17.56 -49.25
CA PRO A 771 9.07 -16.19 -49.08
C PRO A 771 9.26 -15.85 -47.59
N VAL A 772 10.29 -15.08 -47.24
CA VAL A 772 10.49 -14.50 -45.90
C VAL A 772 10.05 -13.04 -45.88
N THR A 773 10.26 -12.35 -47.01
CA THR A 773 9.77 -10.99 -47.22
C THR A 773 9.04 -10.90 -48.54
N ASP A 774 8.20 -9.89 -48.66
CA ASP A 774 7.55 -9.55 -49.92
C ASP A 774 8.55 -9.22 -51.04
N ALA A 775 8.25 -9.69 -52.25
CA ALA A 775 8.91 -9.24 -53.46
C ALA A 775 8.35 -7.87 -53.86
N ARG A 776 9.13 -6.80 -53.61
CA ARG A 776 8.79 -5.43 -54.01
C ARG A 776 9.72 -4.94 -55.12
N PRO A 777 9.22 -4.25 -56.15
CA PRO A 777 10.07 -3.75 -57.23
C PRO A 777 11.21 -2.86 -56.72
N GLY A 778 12.46 -3.21 -57.04
CA GLY A 778 13.65 -2.44 -56.68
C GLY A 778 14.21 -2.70 -55.28
N PHE A 779 13.55 -3.55 -54.48
CA PHE A 779 13.99 -3.94 -53.15
C PHE A 779 14.56 -5.36 -53.13
N ASP A 780 15.19 -5.70 -52.01
CA ASP A 780 15.68 -7.04 -51.76
C ASP A 780 14.51 -7.87 -51.22
N ALA A 781 14.41 -9.11 -51.69
CA ALA A 781 13.44 -10.09 -51.25
C ALA A 781 14.18 -11.31 -50.72
N VAL A 782 13.84 -11.74 -49.52
CA VAL A 782 14.44 -12.88 -48.85
C VAL A 782 13.48 -14.07 -48.95
N TYR A 783 14.03 -15.25 -49.22
CA TYR A 783 13.32 -16.51 -49.33
C TYR A 783 14.02 -17.57 -48.49
N LYS A 784 13.28 -18.62 -48.12
CA LYS A 784 13.78 -19.76 -47.38
C LYS A 784 13.60 -21.02 -48.23
N LEU A 785 14.71 -21.68 -48.55
CA LEU A 785 14.74 -23.00 -49.15
C LEU A 785 14.96 -24.02 -48.05
N ILE A 786 14.06 -24.99 -47.93
CA ILE A 786 14.00 -25.96 -46.85
C ILE A 786 14.08 -27.34 -47.48
N TRP A 787 14.88 -28.23 -46.90
CA TRP A 787 14.89 -29.63 -47.26
C TRP A 787 14.95 -30.52 -46.03
N ARG A 788 14.28 -31.67 -46.12
CA ARG A 788 14.09 -32.57 -44.98
C ARG A 788 14.25 -34.02 -45.40
N ASN A 789 14.68 -34.86 -44.47
CA ASN A 789 14.65 -36.31 -44.61
C ASN A 789 13.42 -36.87 -43.87
N LYS A 790 12.41 -37.29 -44.63
CA LYS A 790 11.18 -37.91 -44.11
C LYS A 790 11.32 -39.42 -43.92
N GLY A 791 12.40 -40.00 -44.44
CA GLY A 791 12.76 -41.39 -44.29
C GLY A 791 13.38 -41.69 -42.93
N ASN A 792 13.80 -42.95 -42.76
CA ASN A 792 14.47 -43.43 -41.55
C ASN A 792 15.95 -43.81 -41.79
N THR A 793 16.50 -43.42 -42.93
CA THR A 793 17.91 -43.65 -43.30
C THR A 793 18.61 -42.34 -43.56
N THR A 794 19.85 -42.17 -43.08
CA THR A 794 20.67 -40.98 -43.34
C THR A 794 20.99 -40.82 -44.83
N LEU A 795 20.75 -39.63 -45.41
CA LEU A 795 20.88 -39.36 -46.84
C LEU A 795 21.80 -38.16 -47.13
N SER A 796 22.37 -38.11 -48.33
CA SER A 796 23.18 -37.00 -48.84
C SER A 796 22.78 -36.75 -50.28
N GLY A 797 22.83 -35.50 -50.74
CA GLY A 797 22.35 -35.13 -52.07
C GLY A 797 22.50 -33.65 -52.35
N THR A 798 21.81 -33.18 -53.40
CA THR A 798 21.78 -31.76 -53.76
C THR A 798 20.35 -31.23 -53.83
N VAL A 799 20.20 -29.94 -53.55
CA VAL A 799 18.95 -29.19 -53.73
C VAL A 799 19.23 -28.05 -54.70
N THR A 800 18.45 -27.95 -55.77
CA THR A 800 18.58 -26.93 -56.80
C THR A 800 17.33 -26.07 -56.84
N LEU A 801 17.51 -24.76 -56.72
CA LEU A 801 16.47 -23.75 -56.92
C LEU A 801 16.66 -23.05 -58.26
N ALA A 802 15.68 -23.15 -59.14
CA ALA A 802 15.56 -22.34 -60.35
C ALA A 802 14.70 -21.09 -60.09
N PHE A 803 15.16 -19.95 -60.59
CA PHE A 803 14.48 -18.64 -60.50
C PHE A 803 14.56 -17.90 -61.84
N ASP A 804 13.79 -16.82 -62.01
CA ASP A 804 13.82 -16.00 -63.24
C ASP A 804 14.90 -14.90 -63.16
N ASN A 805 16.13 -15.22 -63.59
CA ASN A 805 17.25 -14.29 -63.54
C ASN A 805 17.12 -13.06 -64.46
N THR A 806 16.05 -12.97 -65.26
CA THR A 806 15.74 -11.76 -66.05
C THR A 806 15.02 -10.71 -65.21
N LYS A 807 14.26 -11.14 -64.19
CA LYS A 807 13.44 -10.29 -63.31
C LYS A 807 14.08 -10.02 -61.95
N MET A 808 15.03 -10.86 -61.54
CA MET A 808 15.68 -10.77 -60.24
C MET A 808 17.13 -11.25 -60.28
N LEU A 809 17.94 -10.80 -59.32
CA LEU A 809 19.35 -11.15 -59.18
C LEU A 809 19.60 -11.82 -57.83
N PHE A 810 20.18 -13.02 -57.81
CA PHE A 810 20.64 -13.65 -56.58
C PHE A 810 21.81 -12.86 -55.96
N LEU A 811 21.72 -12.54 -54.67
CA LEU A 811 22.73 -11.78 -53.93
C LEU A 811 23.55 -12.66 -52.99
N SER A 812 22.89 -13.44 -52.12
CA SER A 812 23.57 -14.22 -51.08
C SER A 812 22.73 -15.38 -50.56
N SER A 813 23.40 -16.35 -49.93
CA SER A 813 22.80 -17.41 -49.12
C SER A 813 23.66 -17.71 -47.89
N VAL A 814 23.05 -18.29 -46.86
CA VAL A 814 23.74 -18.64 -45.59
C VAL A 814 24.62 -19.89 -45.75
N LEU A 815 24.15 -20.91 -46.48
CA LEU A 815 24.90 -22.13 -46.76
C LEU A 815 25.68 -22.03 -48.09
N PRO A 816 26.80 -22.77 -48.24
CA PRO A 816 27.60 -22.74 -49.47
C PRO A 816 26.75 -23.18 -50.65
N SER A 817 26.59 -22.27 -51.61
CA SER A 817 25.83 -22.49 -52.83
C SER A 817 26.72 -22.32 -54.05
N THR A 818 26.50 -23.15 -55.06
CA THR A 818 27.03 -22.90 -56.40
C THR A 818 25.94 -22.22 -57.22
N VAL A 819 26.25 -21.03 -57.75
CA VAL A 819 25.31 -20.24 -58.57
C VAL A 819 25.71 -20.38 -60.03
N SER A 820 24.78 -20.81 -60.87
CA SER A 820 24.98 -20.93 -62.32
C SER A 820 23.78 -20.36 -63.05
N GLY A 821 23.92 -19.14 -63.58
CA GLY A 821 22.88 -18.48 -64.37
C GLY A 821 21.61 -18.22 -63.55
N ASN A 822 20.59 -19.06 -63.76
CA ASN A 822 19.27 -18.95 -63.16
C ASN A 822 19.00 -20.03 -62.09
N GLN A 823 20.05 -20.72 -61.64
CA GLN A 823 19.97 -21.78 -60.64
C GLN A 823 20.93 -21.54 -59.47
N VAL A 824 20.47 -21.88 -58.26
CA VAL A 824 21.27 -21.94 -57.03
C VAL A 824 21.23 -23.37 -56.51
N THR A 825 22.38 -24.02 -56.37
CA THR A 825 22.48 -25.41 -55.91
C THR A 825 23.18 -25.49 -54.56
N PHE A 826 22.61 -26.27 -53.64
CA PHE A 826 23.11 -26.57 -52.31
C PHE A 826 23.45 -28.05 -52.20
N ASN A 827 24.64 -28.37 -51.68
CA ASN A 827 25.02 -29.74 -51.38
C ASN A 827 24.80 -30.00 -49.89
N PHE A 828 24.20 -31.14 -49.54
CA PHE A 828 24.06 -31.58 -48.17
C PHE A 828 24.62 -32.99 -47.98
N THR A 829 25.21 -33.24 -46.82
CA THR A 829 25.78 -34.54 -46.45
C THR A 829 25.26 -34.97 -45.10
N ASN A 830 25.02 -36.27 -44.94
CA ASN A 830 24.57 -36.89 -43.69
C ASN A 830 23.30 -36.27 -43.09
N LEU A 831 22.31 -35.93 -43.92
CA LEU A 831 20.99 -35.51 -43.48
C LEU A 831 20.30 -36.70 -42.80
N LYS A 832 20.32 -36.70 -41.48
CA LYS A 832 19.78 -37.76 -40.63
C LYS A 832 18.25 -37.87 -40.75
N PRO A 833 17.65 -39.01 -40.35
CA PRO A 833 16.20 -39.14 -40.26
C PRO A 833 15.56 -37.98 -39.51
N TYR A 834 14.51 -37.38 -40.06
CA TYR A 834 13.73 -36.28 -39.49
C TYR A 834 14.47 -34.95 -39.36
N ALA A 835 15.77 -34.92 -39.65
CA ALA A 835 16.52 -33.69 -39.73
C ALA A 835 15.93 -32.82 -40.86
N ASN A 836 15.69 -31.56 -40.52
CA ASN A 836 15.31 -30.52 -41.45
C ASN A 836 16.45 -29.51 -41.49
N THR A 837 16.75 -28.99 -42.67
CA THR A 837 17.75 -27.96 -42.88
C THR A 837 17.16 -26.92 -43.81
N SER A 838 17.64 -25.69 -43.71
CA SER A 838 17.25 -24.64 -44.62
C SER A 838 18.39 -23.69 -44.90
N SER A 839 18.32 -23.00 -46.03
CA SER A 839 19.11 -21.80 -46.30
C SER A 839 18.19 -20.65 -46.62
N GLU A 840 18.50 -19.48 -46.07
CA GLU A 840 17.93 -18.23 -46.58
C GLU A 840 18.67 -17.82 -47.86
N LEU A 841 17.92 -17.25 -48.80
CA LEU A 841 18.39 -16.74 -50.07
C LEU A 841 17.87 -15.31 -50.26
N THR A 842 18.77 -14.38 -50.51
CA THR A 842 18.43 -12.99 -50.77
C THR A 842 18.54 -12.70 -52.25
N PHE A 843 17.49 -12.12 -52.83
CA PHE A 843 17.45 -11.69 -54.22
C PHE A 843 17.14 -10.21 -54.34
N LYS A 844 17.78 -9.51 -55.27
CA LYS A 844 17.40 -8.17 -55.69
C LYS A 844 16.30 -8.25 -56.75
N ILE A 845 15.13 -7.68 -56.47
CA ILE A 845 14.06 -7.58 -57.47
C ILE A 845 14.31 -6.37 -58.36
N ASN A 846 14.14 -6.51 -59.69
CA ASN A 846 14.32 -5.38 -60.61
C ASN A 846 13.37 -4.22 -60.25
N ALA A 847 13.87 -2.99 -60.36
CA ALA A 847 13.04 -1.80 -60.20
C ALA A 847 12.11 -1.62 -61.42
N PRO A 848 10.99 -0.88 -61.29
CA PRO A 848 10.12 -0.55 -62.43
C PRO A 848 10.86 0.30 -63.49
N THR A 849 11.96 0.94 -63.11
CA THR A 849 12.84 1.72 -63.98
C THR A 849 13.93 0.90 -64.68
N ASN A 850 13.97 -0.43 -64.48
CA ASN A 850 14.92 -1.29 -65.18
C ASN A 850 14.68 -1.21 -66.71
N PRO A 851 15.72 -0.93 -67.52
CA PRO A 851 15.56 -0.57 -68.93
C PRO A 851 15.18 -1.74 -69.84
N THR A 852 15.26 -2.99 -69.36
CA THR A 852 15.07 -4.18 -70.20
C THR A 852 13.99 -5.10 -69.65
N ASN A 853 14.00 -5.37 -68.34
CA ASN A 853 13.05 -6.27 -67.69
C ASN A 853 12.52 -5.64 -66.38
N PRO A 854 11.65 -4.61 -66.46
CA PRO A 854 11.04 -4.02 -65.29
C PRO A 854 10.09 -5.00 -64.62
N VAL A 855 10.09 -5.00 -63.28
CA VAL A 855 9.12 -5.74 -62.46
C VAL A 855 8.16 -4.72 -61.86
N ASN A 856 6.86 -4.95 -61.99
CA ASN A 856 5.78 -4.08 -61.53
C ASN A 856 4.92 -4.77 -60.47
N ILE A 857 4.19 -3.99 -59.70
CA ILE A 857 3.18 -4.51 -58.77
C ILE A 857 2.14 -5.32 -59.56
N GLY A 858 1.85 -6.55 -59.11
CA GLY A 858 0.98 -7.52 -59.77
C GLY A 858 1.70 -8.53 -60.66
N ASP A 859 2.99 -8.34 -60.96
CA ASP A 859 3.76 -9.33 -61.72
C ASP A 859 3.98 -10.61 -60.91
N THR A 860 4.08 -11.76 -61.56
CA THR A 860 4.38 -13.04 -60.89
C THR A 860 5.84 -13.46 -61.10
N LEU A 861 6.52 -13.79 -60.00
CA LEU A 861 7.84 -14.42 -59.95
C LEU A 861 7.65 -15.93 -59.77
N ASN A 862 8.30 -16.74 -60.61
CA ASN A 862 8.21 -18.19 -60.57
C ASN A 862 9.51 -18.80 -60.03
N PHE A 863 9.37 -19.79 -59.18
CA PHE A 863 10.46 -20.57 -58.61
C PHE A 863 10.15 -22.06 -58.74
N SER A 864 11.19 -22.87 -58.92
CA SER A 864 11.11 -24.34 -58.88
C SER A 864 12.29 -24.84 -58.07
N ALA A 865 12.00 -25.45 -56.92
CA ALA A 865 13.00 -26.11 -56.09
C ALA A 865 12.91 -27.62 -56.33
N ILE A 866 14.04 -28.27 -56.50
CA ILE A 866 14.15 -29.71 -56.75
C ILE A 866 15.22 -30.27 -55.83
N ILE A 867 14.93 -31.36 -55.13
CA ILE A 867 15.92 -32.14 -54.37
C ILE A 867 16.20 -33.46 -55.09
N ASP A 868 17.47 -33.88 -55.11
CA ASP A 868 17.87 -35.12 -55.77
C ASP A 868 17.19 -36.33 -55.14
N SER A 869 16.37 -37.01 -55.93
CA SER A 869 15.69 -38.26 -55.59
C SER A 869 16.67 -39.44 -55.55
N PRO A 870 16.87 -40.11 -54.39
CA PRO A 870 17.59 -41.37 -54.33
C PRO A 870 16.70 -42.53 -54.83
N SER A 871 17.29 -43.48 -55.56
CA SER A 871 16.53 -44.64 -56.08
C SER A 871 15.82 -45.43 -54.96
N GLY A 872 14.50 -45.62 -55.10
CA GLY A 872 13.67 -46.42 -54.19
C GLY A 872 13.07 -45.64 -53.01
N GLU A 873 12.85 -44.34 -53.16
CA GLU A 873 12.18 -43.53 -52.15
C GLU A 873 10.66 -43.74 -52.08
N SER A 874 10.05 -43.30 -50.99
CA SER A 874 8.63 -43.53 -50.69
C SER A 874 7.68 -42.52 -51.33
N THR A 875 8.07 -41.25 -51.47
CA THR A 875 7.17 -40.16 -51.89
C THR A 875 7.82 -39.24 -52.95
N PRO A 876 8.12 -39.70 -54.17
CA PRO A 876 8.86 -38.88 -55.15
C PRO A 876 8.23 -37.52 -55.50
N GLU A 877 6.93 -37.32 -55.26
CA GLU A 877 6.22 -36.09 -55.57
C GLU A 877 6.58 -34.89 -54.69
N ASP A 878 7.12 -35.08 -53.47
CA ASP A 878 7.50 -33.99 -52.57
C ASP A 878 8.98 -33.55 -52.73
N ASN A 879 9.66 -34.10 -53.73
CA ASN A 879 11.00 -33.70 -54.15
C ASN A 879 11.03 -32.49 -55.09
N GLU A 880 9.87 -32.02 -55.54
CA GLU A 880 9.76 -30.81 -56.37
C GLU A 880 8.74 -29.84 -55.75
N PHE A 881 9.13 -28.57 -55.63
CA PHE A 881 8.27 -27.51 -55.12
C PHE A 881 8.25 -26.33 -56.09
N ALA A 882 7.08 -26.07 -56.67
CA ALA A 882 6.85 -24.91 -57.53
C ALA A 882 6.18 -23.79 -56.73
N PHE A 883 6.81 -22.62 -56.67
CA PHE A 883 6.28 -21.45 -55.97
C PHE A 883 6.07 -20.27 -56.91
N LYS A 884 4.96 -19.54 -56.71
CA LYS A 884 4.63 -18.34 -57.47
C LYS A 884 4.34 -17.19 -56.52
N GLN A 885 5.20 -16.17 -56.54
CA GLN A 885 4.97 -14.96 -55.74
C GLN A 885 4.44 -13.83 -56.61
N THR A 886 3.36 -13.22 -56.17
CA THR A 886 2.90 -11.95 -56.75
C THR A 886 3.72 -10.81 -56.16
N VAL A 887 4.24 -9.94 -57.01
CA VAL A 887 4.99 -8.75 -56.63
C VAL A 887 4.03 -7.73 -56.07
N VAL A 888 4.28 -7.29 -54.84
CA VAL A 888 3.41 -6.35 -54.12
C VAL A 888 4.11 -5.01 -53.93
N GLY A 889 3.33 -3.98 -53.59
CA GLY A 889 3.84 -2.67 -53.17
C GLY A 889 3.09 -2.23 -51.92
N SER A 890 3.68 -1.31 -51.15
CA SER A 890 3.29 -0.96 -49.77
C SER A 890 1.85 -1.31 -49.38
N PHE A 891 1.75 -2.53 -48.86
CA PHE A 891 0.72 -3.02 -47.96
C PHE A 891 1.46 -3.79 -46.84
N ASP A 892 0.78 -4.06 -45.73
CA ASP A 892 1.33 -4.47 -44.43
C ASP A 892 2.41 -5.58 -44.52
N PRO A 893 3.64 -5.38 -44.02
CA PRO A 893 4.72 -6.39 -44.03
C PRO A 893 4.45 -7.62 -43.14
N ASN A 894 3.31 -7.65 -42.45
CA ASN A 894 2.81 -8.78 -41.68
C ASN A 894 1.68 -9.46 -42.45
N ASP A 895 1.94 -10.62 -43.04
CA ASP A 895 1.04 -11.29 -43.99
C ASP A 895 0.92 -12.80 -43.73
N ILE A 896 -0.13 -13.40 -44.27
CA ILE A 896 -0.28 -14.85 -44.40
C ILE A 896 -0.60 -15.19 -45.85
N THR A 897 0.06 -16.21 -46.37
CA THR A 897 -0.09 -16.64 -47.76
C THR A 897 -0.28 -18.15 -47.82
N CYS A 898 -1.31 -18.59 -48.56
CA CYS A 898 -1.43 -19.99 -49.01
C CYS A 898 -0.50 -20.21 -50.20
N LEU A 899 0.44 -21.15 -50.08
CA LEU A 899 1.51 -21.34 -51.06
C LEU A 899 1.01 -22.00 -52.35
N GLU A 900 -0.09 -22.75 -52.29
CA GLU A 900 -0.78 -23.27 -53.48
C GLU A 900 -1.51 -22.18 -54.28
N GLY A 901 -1.60 -20.97 -53.72
CA GLY A 901 -2.19 -19.79 -54.34
C GLY A 901 -3.68 -19.61 -54.03
N SER A 902 -4.28 -18.59 -54.63
CA SER A 902 -5.68 -18.20 -54.40
C SER A 902 -6.71 -19.13 -55.08
N GLN A 903 -6.27 -20.11 -55.88
CA GLN A 903 -7.12 -21.11 -56.51
C GLN A 903 -6.42 -22.46 -56.57
N VAL A 904 -7.11 -23.52 -56.14
CA VAL A 904 -6.64 -24.91 -56.21
C VAL A 904 -7.65 -25.81 -56.92
N PRO A 905 -7.21 -26.84 -57.66
CA PRO A 905 -8.12 -27.79 -58.29
C PRO A 905 -8.87 -28.62 -57.25
N SER A 906 -10.05 -29.14 -57.61
CA SER A 906 -10.86 -29.99 -56.71
C SER A 906 -10.14 -31.26 -56.24
N SER A 907 -9.05 -31.67 -56.91
CA SER A 907 -8.16 -32.75 -56.47
C SER A 907 -7.37 -32.44 -55.20
N MET A 908 -7.39 -31.21 -54.70
CA MET A 908 -6.76 -30.79 -53.44
C MET A 908 -7.68 -30.87 -52.21
N ILE A 909 -8.97 -31.19 -52.39
CA ILE A 909 -9.88 -31.51 -51.29
C ILE A 909 -9.35 -32.72 -50.52
N GLY A 910 -9.24 -32.61 -49.20
CA GLY A 910 -8.69 -33.66 -48.35
C GLY A 910 -7.15 -33.72 -48.31
N LYS A 911 -6.46 -32.87 -49.08
CA LYS A 911 -5.00 -32.81 -49.15
C LYS A 911 -4.45 -31.62 -48.39
N TYR A 912 -3.13 -31.64 -48.15
CA TYR A 912 -2.40 -30.56 -47.49
C TYR A 912 -2.41 -29.28 -48.32
N LEU A 913 -2.67 -28.17 -47.64
CA LEU A 913 -2.38 -26.81 -48.09
C LEU A 913 -1.30 -26.24 -47.17
N HIS A 914 -0.34 -25.54 -47.76
CA HIS A 914 0.80 -24.96 -47.07
C HIS A 914 0.57 -23.47 -46.85
N TYR A 915 0.87 -23.02 -45.64
CA TYR A 915 0.76 -21.62 -45.24
C TYR A 915 2.08 -21.12 -44.71
N ILE A 916 2.40 -19.88 -45.07
CA ILE A 916 3.45 -19.12 -44.42
C ILE A 916 2.86 -17.85 -43.83
N VAL A 917 3.24 -17.56 -42.59
CA VAL A 917 2.97 -16.29 -41.93
C VAL A 917 4.29 -15.55 -41.82
N ASN A 918 4.39 -14.37 -42.43
CA ASN A 918 5.55 -13.49 -42.28
C ASN A 918 5.24 -12.36 -41.32
N PHE A 919 6.27 -11.92 -40.61
CA PHE A 919 6.17 -10.81 -39.68
C PHE A 919 7.43 -9.96 -39.68
N GLU A 920 7.26 -8.65 -39.51
CA GLU A 920 8.34 -7.66 -39.39
C GLU A 920 8.16 -6.84 -38.12
N ASN A 921 9.23 -6.73 -37.33
CA ASN A 921 9.23 -5.81 -36.20
C ASN A 921 9.37 -4.36 -36.71
N THR A 922 8.24 -3.72 -36.98
CA THR A 922 8.17 -2.31 -37.41
C THR A 922 8.41 -1.31 -36.26
N GLY A 923 8.64 -1.80 -35.03
CA GLY A 923 8.97 -0.99 -33.86
C GLY A 923 10.38 -0.40 -33.89
N THR A 924 10.68 0.48 -32.94
CA THR A 924 11.99 1.16 -32.83
C THR A 924 12.98 0.44 -31.90
N ALA A 925 12.60 -0.70 -31.32
CA ALA A 925 13.39 -1.50 -30.40
C ALA A 925 13.26 -3.00 -30.71
N PRO A 926 14.25 -3.84 -30.33
CA PRO A 926 14.16 -5.29 -30.52
C PRO A 926 12.95 -5.90 -29.78
N ALA A 927 12.17 -6.73 -30.48
CA ALA A 927 11.07 -7.49 -29.88
C ALA A 927 11.63 -8.73 -29.19
N THR A 928 11.41 -8.87 -27.89
CA THR A 928 11.98 -9.96 -27.10
C THR A 928 11.23 -11.27 -27.35
N ASN A 929 9.90 -11.22 -27.41
CA ASN A 929 9.01 -12.36 -27.63
C ASN A 929 8.09 -12.12 -28.81
N ILE A 930 7.76 -13.16 -29.58
CA ILE A 930 6.78 -13.09 -30.67
C ILE A 930 5.81 -14.26 -30.57
N VAL A 931 4.53 -14.00 -30.81
CA VAL A 931 3.49 -15.04 -30.89
C VAL A 931 2.73 -14.90 -32.19
N VAL A 932 2.63 -15.98 -32.94
CA VAL A 932 1.72 -16.08 -34.08
C VAL A 932 0.53 -16.95 -33.67
N GLU A 933 -0.65 -16.35 -33.53
CA GLU A 933 -1.90 -17.03 -33.23
C GLU A 933 -2.71 -17.23 -34.52
N MET A 934 -3.29 -18.41 -34.70
CA MET A 934 -4.26 -18.71 -35.76
C MET A 934 -5.49 -19.38 -35.17
N ASN A 935 -6.68 -18.93 -35.57
CA ASN A 935 -7.94 -19.61 -35.30
C ASN A 935 -8.36 -20.36 -36.58
N VAL A 936 -8.21 -21.68 -36.57
CA VAL A 936 -8.48 -22.51 -37.75
C VAL A 936 -9.96 -22.86 -37.80
N ASN A 937 -10.61 -22.59 -38.94
CA ASN A 937 -12.00 -22.97 -39.13
C ASN A 937 -12.14 -24.51 -39.27
N PRO A 938 -12.84 -25.20 -38.35
CA PRO A 938 -13.01 -26.64 -38.40
C PRO A 938 -13.90 -27.10 -39.56
N ASP A 939 -14.65 -26.20 -40.21
CA ASP A 939 -15.41 -26.52 -41.41
C ASP A 939 -14.51 -26.60 -42.66
N ASP A 940 -13.42 -25.82 -42.67
CA ASP A 940 -12.49 -25.72 -43.82
C ASP A 940 -11.31 -26.70 -43.69
N PHE A 941 -10.83 -26.94 -42.47
CA PHE A 941 -9.62 -27.71 -42.22
C PHE A 941 -9.78 -28.75 -41.12
N ASP A 942 -9.03 -29.84 -41.28
CA ASP A 942 -8.83 -30.82 -40.22
C ASP A 942 -7.64 -30.37 -39.35
N ILE A 943 -7.93 -29.71 -38.23
CA ILE A 943 -6.91 -29.20 -37.29
C ILE A 943 -5.97 -30.30 -36.77
N SER A 944 -6.46 -31.55 -36.67
CA SER A 944 -5.65 -32.66 -36.17
C SER A 944 -4.52 -33.02 -37.13
N SER A 945 -4.65 -32.65 -38.40
CA SER A 945 -3.67 -32.88 -39.46
C SER A 945 -2.54 -31.84 -39.51
N LEU A 946 -2.62 -30.76 -38.72
CA LEU A 946 -1.65 -29.67 -38.73
C LEU A 946 -0.23 -30.15 -38.41
N GLN A 947 0.72 -29.73 -39.25
CA GLN A 947 2.14 -30.02 -39.10
C GLN A 947 2.95 -28.74 -39.26
N LEU A 948 3.75 -28.40 -38.25
CA LEU A 948 4.72 -27.31 -38.36
C LEU A 948 5.87 -27.73 -39.27
N GLN A 949 6.18 -26.93 -40.29
CA GLN A 949 7.23 -27.25 -41.27
C GLN A 949 8.56 -26.56 -40.94
N ASN A 950 8.53 -25.27 -40.58
CA ASN A 950 9.73 -24.50 -40.22
C ASN A 950 9.35 -23.19 -39.50
N THR A 951 10.27 -22.63 -38.72
CA THR A 951 10.16 -21.31 -38.08
C THR A 951 11.48 -20.56 -38.20
N SER A 952 11.43 -19.22 -38.22
CA SER A 952 12.66 -18.41 -38.24
C SER A 952 13.47 -18.49 -36.94
N HIS A 953 12.80 -18.74 -35.81
CA HIS A 953 13.42 -18.84 -34.49
C HIS A 953 12.92 -20.08 -33.73
N SER A 954 13.59 -20.43 -32.63
CA SER A 954 13.13 -21.51 -31.74
C SER A 954 11.71 -21.22 -31.26
N THR A 955 10.81 -22.17 -31.53
CA THR A 955 9.37 -21.97 -31.35
C THR A 955 8.78 -23.05 -30.47
N TYR A 956 7.94 -22.64 -29.52
CA TYR A 956 7.05 -23.50 -28.77
C TYR A 956 5.64 -23.42 -29.39
N THR A 957 5.09 -24.56 -29.80
CA THR A 957 3.74 -24.61 -30.40
C THR A 957 2.73 -25.15 -29.40
N LYS A 958 1.59 -24.48 -29.30
CA LYS A 958 0.47 -24.88 -28.44
C LYS A 958 -0.81 -24.93 -29.27
N VAL A 959 -1.52 -26.05 -29.21
CA VAL A 959 -2.83 -26.24 -29.85
C VAL A 959 -3.88 -26.45 -28.77
N THR A 960 -4.93 -25.64 -28.76
CA THR A 960 -6.05 -25.73 -27.80
C THR A 960 -7.37 -25.61 -28.56
N GLY A 961 -8.08 -26.73 -28.75
CA GLY A 961 -9.27 -26.75 -29.59
C GLY A 961 -8.93 -26.40 -31.04
N ASN A 962 -9.56 -25.34 -31.58
CA ASN A 962 -9.35 -24.86 -32.95
C ASN A 962 -8.29 -23.75 -33.07
N LYS A 963 -7.64 -23.41 -31.95
CA LYS A 963 -6.65 -22.34 -31.88
C LYS A 963 -5.23 -22.91 -31.82
N VAL A 964 -4.34 -22.31 -32.60
CA VAL A 964 -2.92 -22.66 -32.71
C VAL A 964 -2.08 -21.44 -32.37
N GLU A 965 -1.08 -21.61 -31.51
CA GLU A 965 -0.17 -20.56 -31.07
C GLU A 965 1.27 -21.01 -31.33
N PHE A 966 2.03 -20.23 -32.09
CA PHE A 966 3.47 -20.40 -32.34
C PHE A 966 4.25 -19.34 -31.57
N ILE A 967 4.92 -19.74 -30.50
CA ILE A 967 5.50 -18.86 -29.49
C ILE A 967 7.03 -18.88 -29.58
N MET A 968 7.63 -17.74 -29.89
CA MET A 968 9.07 -17.53 -30.00
C MET A 968 9.54 -16.66 -28.84
N LYS A 969 10.30 -17.23 -27.91
CA LYS A 969 10.73 -16.55 -26.67
C LYS A 969 12.20 -16.12 -26.73
N ASP A 970 12.50 -14.95 -26.18
CA ASP A 970 13.86 -14.42 -26.00
C ASP A 970 14.67 -14.32 -27.30
N ILE A 971 14.00 -14.09 -28.43
CA ILE A 971 14.61 -14.06 -29.76
C ILE A 971 15.32 -12.73 -30.06
N ASN A 972 14.92 -11.65 -29.37
CA ASN A 972 15.46 -10.30 -29.56
C ASN A 972 15.47 -9.86 -31.03
N LEU A 973 14.32 -9.96 -31.70
CA LEU A 973 14.17 -9.61 -33.10
C LEU A 973 14.37 -8.10 -33.29
N ALA A 974 15.50 -7.70 -33.87
CA ALA A 974 15.87 -6.29 -34.05
C ALA A 974 14.80 -5.47 -34.80
N ALA A 975 14.82 -4.14 -34.64
CA ALA A 975 13.97 -3.25 -35.41
C ALA A 975 14.19 -3.45 -36.92
N LEU A 976 13.11 -3.54 -37.69
CA LEU A 976 13.07 -3.87 -39.12
C LEU A 976 13.57 -5.28 -39.47
N ALA A 977 13.80 -6.15 -38.49
CA ALA A 977 14.11 -7.56 -38.74
C ALA A 977 12.82 -8.37 -38.95
N HIS A 978 12.96 -9.45 -39.73
CA HIS A 978 11.85 -10.27 -40.19
C HIS A 978 11.86 -11.66 -39.53
N GLY A 979 10.71 -12.31 -39.49
CA GLY A 979 10.59 -13.71 -39.16
C GLY A 979 9.40 -14.37 -39.84
N ASN A 980 9.30 -15.70 -39.72
CA ASN A 980 8.22 -16.46 -40.33
C ASN A 980 7.87 -17.75 -39.56
N VAL A 981 6.66 -18.23 -39.83
CA VAL A 981 6.16 -19.55 -39.47
C VAL A 981 5.61 -20.22 -40.72
N ALA A 982 6.13 -21.40 -41.07
CA ALA A 982 5.64 -22.23 -42.16
C ALA A 982 4.97 -23.49 -41.61
N LEU A 983 3.76 -23.80 -42.08
CA LEU A 983 2.94 -24.92 -41.63
C LEU A 983 2.17 -25.54 -42.79
N LYS A 984 1.69 -26.78 -42.61
CA LYS A 984 0.73 -27.43 -43.52
C LYS A 984 -0.46 -27.99 -42.76
N ILE A 985 -1.63 -27.94 -43.37
CA ILE A 985 -2.89 -28.46 -42.80
C ILE A 985 -3.78 -29.01 -43.92
N LYS A 986 -4.47 -30.14 -43.69
CA LYS A 986 -5.37 -30.73 -44.68
C LYS A 986 -6.67 -29.95 -44.75
N SER A 987 -7.12 -29.66 -45.96
CA SER A 987 -8.49 -29.23 -46.20
C SER A 987 -9.46 -30.37 -45.87
N ASN A 988 -10.67 -30.06 -45.42
CA ASN A 988 -11.64 -31.09 -45.09
C ASN A 988 -12.20 -31.81 -46.33
N ASN A 989 -12.54 -33.08 -46.16
CA ASN A 989 -13.08 -33.93 -47.23
C ASN A 989 -14.52 -33.57 -47.64
N ASN A 990 -15.23 -32.75 -46.86
CA ASN A 990 -16.62 -32.33 -47.11
C ASN A 990 -16.73 -31.13 -48.06
N LEU A 991 -15.60 -30.48 -48.40
CA LEU A 991 -15.56 -29.34 -49.33
C LEU A 991 -15.92 -29.77 -50.75
N ILE A 992 -16.52 -28.86 -51.52
CA ILE A 992 -16.90 -29.07 -52.93
C ILE A 992 -16.32 -27.97 -53.85
N THR A 993 -16.40 -28.21 -55.16
CA THR A 993 -15.97 -27.20 -56.15
C THR A 993 -16.85 -25.96 -56.05
N GLY A 994 -16.24 -24.79 -55.85
CA GLY A 994 -16.91 -23.51 -55.59
C GLY A 994 -16.73 -23.00 -54.16
N ASP A 995 -16.35 -23.88 -53.21
CA ASP A 995 -16.06 -23.50 -51.84
C ASP A 995 -14.68 -22.83 -51.74
N SER A 996 -14.45 -22.06 -50.68
CA SER A 996 -13.18 -21.44 -50.38
C SER A 996 -12.76 -21.77 -48.95
N VAL A 997 -11.48 -22.04 -48.76
CA VAL A 997 -10.89 -22.15 -47.43
C VAL A 997 -10.16 -20.86 -47.09
N SER A 998 -10.21 -20.41 -45.83
CA SER A 998 -9.49 -19.22 -45.39
C SER A 998 -8.71 -19.41 -44.10
N ASN A 999 -7.57 -18.73 -44.01
CA ASN A 999 -6.77 -18.64 -42.78
C ASN A 999 -6.28 -17.21 -42.58
N GLN A 1000 -6.23 -16.79 -41.33
CA GLN A 1000 -5.70 -15.50 -40.88
C GLN A 1000 -4.83 -15.72 -39.63
N ALA A 1001 -3.80 -14.90 -39.46
CA ALA A 1001 -2.95 -14.93 -38.28
C ALA A 1001 -2.94 -13.58 -37.54
N ASN A 1002 -2.79 -13.66 -36.23
CA ASN A 1002 -2.59 -12.54 -35.32
C ASN A 1002 -1.15 -12.59 -34.79
N ILE A 1003 -0.37 -11.54 -35.04
CA ILE A 1003 1.06 -11.52 -34.68
C ILE A 1003 1.29 -10.56 -33.52
N TYR A 1004 1.68 -11.09 -32.36
CA TYR A 1004 2.00 -10.32 -31.17
C TYR A 1004 3.50 -10.11 -31.07
N PHE A 1005 3.94 -8.85 -30.94
CA PHE A 1005 5.32 -8.48 -30.62
C PHE A 1005 5.39 -8.03 -29.16
N ASP A 1006 6.13 -8.78 -28.35
CA ASP A 1006 6.16 -8.65 -26.89
C ASP A 1006 4.75 -8.61 -26.29
N TYR A 1007 4.37 -7.48 -25.71
CA TYR A 1007 3.07 -7.24 -25.07
C TYR A 1007 2.20 -6.26 -25.86
N ASN A 1008 2.49 -6.05 -27.15
CA ASN A 1008 1.73 -5.16 -28.02
C ASN A 1008 0.45 -5.83 -28.56
N PHE A 1009 -0.46 -5.01 -29.08
CA PHE A 1009 -1.63 -5.47 -29.83
C PHE A 1009 -1.19 -6.34 -31.02
N PRO A 1010 -1.99 -7.37 -31.38
CA PRO A 1010 -1.66 -8.19 -32.53
C PRO A 1010 -1.75 -7.36 -33.79
N VAL A 1011 -0.77 -7.52 -34.67
CA VAL A 1011 -0.91 -7.13 -36.06
C VAL A 1011 -1.66 -8.26 -36.75
N GLU A 1012 -2.89 -7.99 -37.17
CA GLU A 1012 -3.69 -8.92 -37.95
C GLU A 1012 -3.11 -8.99 -39.37
N THR A 1013 -2.83 -10.19 -39.86
CA THR A 1013 -2.46 -10.39 -41.26
C THR A 1013 -3.67 -10.16 -42.17
N ASN A 1014 -3.44 -10.13 -43.47
CA ASN A 1014 -4.51 -10.38 -44.45
C ASN A 1014 -5.20 -11.73 -44.21
N GLU A 1015 -6.36 -11.93 -44.81
CA GLU A 1015 -7.00 -13.24 -44.89
C GLU A 1015 -6.50 -13.96 -46.16
N ALA A 1016 -5.88 -15.13 -45.99
CA ALA A 1016 -5.45 -15.99 -47.10
C ALA A 1016 -6.61 -16.87 -47.54
N ILE A 1017 -7.32 -16.45 -48.61
CA ILE A 1017 -8.46 -17.17 -49.17
C ILE A 1017 -8.03 -17.97 -50.40
N THR A 1018 -8.33 -19.27 -50.39
CA THR A 1018 -8.05 -20.20 -51.49
C THR A 1018 -9.34 -20.84 -52.00
N LEU A 1019 -9.71 -20.52 -53.24
CA LEU A 1019 -10.92 -21.04 -53.89
C LEU A 1019 -10.67 -22.42 -54.52
N ILE A 1020 -11.54 -23.37 -54.22
CA ILE A 1020 -11.51 -24.70 -54.82
C ILE A 1020 -12.23 -24.66 -56.17
N LYS A 1021 -11.46 -24.65 -57.25
CA LYS A 1021 -12.00 -24.55 -58.61
C LYS A 1021 -11.15 -25.34 -59.59
N ASN A 1022 -11.79 -26.16 -60.41
CA ASN A 1022 -11.10 -26.79 -61.53
C ASN A 1022 -10.71 -25.72 -62.57
N PRO A 1023 -9.48 -25.72 -63.10
CA PRO A 1023 -9.08 -24.78 -64.12
C PRO A 1023 -9.94 -24.99 -65.36
N THR A 1024 -10.83 -24.04 -65.64
CA THR A 1024 -11.47 -23.95 -66.95
C THR A 1024 -10.42 -23.46 -67.93
N LEU A 1025 -9.92 -24.38 -68.77
CA LEU A 1025 -9.34 -24.00 -70.05
C LEU A 1025 -10.41 -23.23 -70.83
N GLN A 1026 -10.29 -21.91 -70.89
CA GLN A 1026 -11.09 -21.12 -71.81
C GLN A 1026 -10.31 -19.95 -72.39
N THR A 1027 -10.15 -20.05 -73.71
CA THR A 1027 -9.82 -19.02 -74.67
C THR A 1027 -10.84 -17.87 -74.63
N ASN A 1028 -10.39 -16.70 -75.05
CA ASN A 1028 -11.12 -15.44 -75.19
C ASN A 1028 -12.61 -15.54 -75.58
N ASP A 1029 -13.33 -14.53 -75.08
CA ASP A 1029 -14.58 -13.93 -75.58
C ASP A 1029 -15.95 -14.37 -75.00
N THR A 1030 -16.50 -13.43 -74.22
CA THR A 1030 -17.90 -12.93 -74.16
C THR A 1030 -19.07 -13.87 -73.80
N ILE A 1031 -19.77 -13.58 -72.68
CA ILE A 1031 -21.19 -13.11 -72.61
C ILE A 1031 -21.77 -13.23 -71.17
N SER A 1032 -22.35 -12.11 -70.74
CA SER A 1032 -23.35 -11.79 -69.68
C SER A 1032 -23.90 -12.84 -68.69
N ASN A 1033 -23.94 -12.41 -67.42
CA ASN A 1033 -25.18 -12.38 -66.62
C ASN A 1033 -25.16 -11.12 -65.73
N ASN A 1034 -25.92 -10.07 -66.12
CA ASN A 1034 -26.06 -8.82 -65.35
C ASN A 1034 -27.39 -8.85 -64.58
N SER A 1035 -27.34 -9.10 -63.28
CA SER A 1035 -28.45 -8.97 -62.30
C SER A 1035 -28.88 -7.51 -62.04
N ILE A 1036 -28.11 -6.53 -62.53
CA ILE A 1036 -28.33 -5.09 -62.33
C ILE A 1036 -28.31 -4.34 -63.67
N ASN A 1037 -29.44 -3.72 -64.00
CA ASN A 1037 -29.64 -2.89 -65.18
C ASN A 1037 -29.63 -1.40 -64.81
N ILE A 1038 -28.88 -0.59 -65.56
CA ILE A 1038 -28.77 0.87 -65.36
C ILE A 1038 -29.03 1.61 -66.68
N TYR A 1039 -29.99 2.53 -66.70
CA TYR A 1039 -30.42 3.22 -67.92
C TYR A 1039 -31.13 4.57 -67.66
N PRO A 1040 -31.08 5.53 -68.58
CA PRO A 1040 -30.26 5.51 -69.79
C PRO A 1040 -28.77 5.71 -69.47
N ASN A 1041 -27.91 5.09 -70.26
CA ASN A 1041 -26.47 5.29 -70.22
C ASN A 1041 -25.95 5.30 -71.67
N PRO A 1042 -25.56 6.44 -72.25
CA PRO A 1042 -25.39 7.75 -71.59
C PRO A 1042 -26.70 8.41 -71.11
N THR A 1043 -26.62 9.26 -70.07
CA THR A 1043 -27.73 10.08 -69.55
C THR A 1043 -27.44 11.57 -69.71
N LYS A 1044 -28.48 12.42 -69.64
CA LYS A 1044 -28.33 13.87 -69.47
C LYS A 1044 -28.56 14.34 -68.04
N ASP A 1045 -29.39 13.62 -67.29
CA ASP A 1045 -29.88 14.05 -65.97
C ASP A 1045 -30.03 12.88 -65.01
N ASP A 1046 -31.02 12.02 -65.25
CA ASP A 1046 -31.42 10.98 -64.31
C ASP A 1046 -30.99 9.59 -64.80
N VAL A 1047 -30.66 8.73 -63.85
CA VAL A 1047 -30.25 7.34 -64.05
C VAL A 1047 -31.19 6.43 -63.28
N ASN A 1048 -31.85 5.52 -63.98
CA ASN A 1048 -32.68 4.48 -63.36
C ASN A 1048 -31.86 3.21 -63.18
N ILE A 1049 -32.05 2.55 -62.04
CA ILE A 1049 -31.41 1.30 -61.65
C ILE A 1049 -32.52 0.30 -61.36
N SER A 1050 -32.42 -0.87 -61.97
CA SER A 1050 -33.35 -1.99 -61.83
C SER A 1050 -32.58 -3.25 -61.51
N THR A 1051 -33.00 -3.97 -60.48
CA THR A 1051 -32.29 -5.13 -59.90
C THR A 1051 -33.27 -6.23 -59.54
N ASP A 1052 -32.81 -7.48 -59.44
CA ASP A 1052 -33.61 -8.63 -58.99
C ASP A 1052 -33.70 -8.74 -57.46
N ALA A 1053 -32.80 -8.08 -56.72
CA ALA A 1053 -32.74 -8.02 -55.26
C ALA A 1053 -32.93 -6.59 -54.73
N LYS A 1054 -33.32 -6.40 -53.46
CA LYS A 1054 -33.50 -5.04 -52.93
C LYS A 1054 -32.17 -4.30 -52.84
N ILE A 1055 -32.17 -3.04 -53.24
CA ILE A 1055 -31.02 -2.15 -53.18
C ILE A 1055 -30.88 -1.63 -51.74
N LYS A 1056 -29.76 -1.92 -51.08
CA LYS A 1056 -29.42 -1.39 -49.76
C LYS A 1056 -28.89 0.03 -49.86
N SER A 1057 -27.96 0.27 -50.79
CA SER A 1057 -27.40 1.59 -51.02
C SER A 1057 -26.82 1.77 -52.42
N ILE A 1058 -26.75 3.02 -52.86
CA ILE A 1058 -26.10 3.44 -54.10
C ILE A 1058 -25.10 4.56 -53.78
N GLU A 1059 -23.87 4.41 -54.24
CA GLU A 1059 -22.83 5.43 -54.17
C GLU A 1059 -22.41 5.84 -55.58
N VAL A 1060 -22.29 7.14 -55.83
CA VAL A 1060 -21.90 7.70 -57.13
C VAL A 1060 -20.55 8.38 -56.98
N TYR A 1061 -19.58 7.95 -57.79
CA TYR A 1061 -18.21 8.45 -57.81
C TYR A 1061 -17.95 9.24 -59.10
N ASP A 1062 -17.13 10.29 -59.04
CA ASP A 1062 -16.56 10.91 -60.24
C ASP A 1062 -15.41 10.08 -60.82
N ALA A 1063 -14.89 10.51 -61.98
CA ALA A 1063 -13.76 9.88 -62.65
C ALA A 1063 -12.45 9.90 -61.84
N GLN A 1064 -12.35 10.71 -60.78
CA GLN A 1064 -11.21 10.77 -59.87
C GLN A 1064 -11.41 9.90 -58.63
N GLY A 1065 -12.54 9.17 -58.53
CA GLY A 1065 -12.85 8.29 -57.41
C GLY A 1065 -13.42 8.98 -56.18
N ARG A 1066 -13.85 10.24 -56.27
CA ARG A 1066 -14.49 10.96 -55.16
C ARG A 1066 -15.99 10.64 -55.13
N ILE A 1067 -16.53 10.35 -53.95
CA ILE A 1067 -17.97 10.15 -53.74
C ILE A 1067 -18.67 11.50 -53.85
N ILE A 1068 -19.63 11.59 -54.78
CA ILE A 1068 -20.40 12.80 -55.02
C ILE A 1068 -21.82 12.69 -54.49
N GLN A 1069 -22.37 11.47 -54.46
CA GLN A 1069 -23.67 11.20 -53.86
C GLN A 1069 -23.67 9.81 -53.21
N LYS A 1070 -24.38 9.68 -52.09
CA LYS A 1070 -24.61 8.41 -51.40
C LYS A 1070 -26.06 8.35 -50.92
N HIS A 1071 -26.74 7.28 -51.32
CA HIS A 1071 -28.14 7.02 -51.00
C HIS A 1071 -28.21 5.70 -50.26
N MET A 1072 -28.68 5.70 -49.01
CA MET A 1072 -28.79 4.51 -48.16
C MET A 1072 -30.25 4.22 -47.82
N GLY A 1073 -30.57 2.95 -47.53
CA GLY A 1073 -31.90 2.54 -47.05
C GLY A 1073 -32.99 2.53 -48.12
N ILE A 1074 -32.62 2.34 -49.39
CA ILE A 1074 -33.56 2.38 -50.53
C ILE A 1074 -34.59 1.24 -50.47
N ASN A 1075 -34.17 0.04 -50.04
CA ASN A 1075 -35.03 -1.14 -49.78
C ASN A 1075 -36.05 -1.47 -50.88
N SER A 1076 -35.71 -1.14 -52.12
CA SER A 1076 -36.53 -1.31 -53.33
C SER A 1076 -35.69 -1.96 -54.43
N GLN A 1077 -36.33 -2.73 -55.31
CA GLN A 1077 -35.69 -3.32 -56.51
C GLN A 1077 -35.44 -2.28 -57.61
N HIS A 1078 -36.04 -1.10 -57.49
CA HIS A 1078 -35.88 0.02 -58.41
C HIS A 1078 -35.45 1.29 -57.67
N ALA A 1079 -34.51 2.02 -58.26
CA ALA A 1079 -34.07 3.32 -57.76
C ALA A 1079 -33.83 4.29 -58.93
N LYS A 1080 -34.05 5.57 -58.68
CA LYS A 1080 -33.77 6.64 -59.64
C LYS A 1080 -32.85 7.66 -58.98
N ILE A 1081 -31.67 7.86 -59.56
CA ILE A 1081 -30.64 8.76 -59.06
C ILE A 1081 -30.46 9.91 -60.06
N SER A 1082 -30.58 11.15 -59.58
CA SER A 1082 -30.35 12.33 -60.41
C SER A 1082 -28.91 12.80 -60.28
N ILE A 1083 -28.22 12.93 -61.40
CA ILE A 1083 -26.89 13.56 -61.50
C ILE A 1083 -26.96 14.89 -62.27
N ARG A 1084 -28.15 15.51 -62.37
CA ARG A 1084 -28.40 16.75 -63.12
C ARG A 1084 -27.45 17.90 -62.76
N SER A 1085 -27.13 18.08 -61.47
CA SER A 1085 -26.25 19.15 -60.99
C SER A 1085 -24.74 18.88 -61.20
N ASN A 1086 -24.36 17.66 -61.59
CA ASN A 1086 -22.96 17.28 -61.80
C ASN A 1086 -22.48 17.64 -63.22
N THR A 1087 -21.18 17.82 -63.45
CA THR A 1087 -20.63 18.17 -64.78
C THR A 1087 -20.73 17.01 -65.78
N SER A 1088 -20.73 17.26 -67.09
CA SER A 1088 -20.62 16.18 -68.08
C SER A 1088 -19.33 15.37 -67.86
N GLY A 1089 -19.39 14.05 -67.96
CA GLY A 1089 -18.26 13.17 -67.64
C GLY A 1089 -18.64 11.73 -67.29
N LEU A 1090 -17.64 10.91 -66.98
CA LEU A 1090 -17.81 9.52 -66.54
C LEU A 1090 -18.06 9.47 -65.03
N TYR A 1091 -19.12 8.75 -64.64
CA TYR A 1091 -19.45 8.45 -63.25
C TYR A 1091 -19.43 6.94 -63.02
N ILE A 1092 -19.09 6.53 -61.80
CA ILE A 1092 -19.14 5.13 -61.38
C ILE A 1092 -20.21 4.98 -60.30
N PHE A 1093 -21.18 4.11 -60.54
CA PHE A 1093 -22.24 3.78 -59.60
C PHE A 1093 -21.90 2.46 -58.91
N LYS A 1094 -21.64 2.51 -57.60
CA LYS A 1094 -21.56 1.33 -56.73
C LYS A 1094 -22.94 1.02 -56.19
N ILE A 1095 -23.51 -0.08 -56.60
CA ILE A 1095 -24.86 -0.50 -56.23
C ILE A 1095 -24.70 -1.72 -55.32
N ILE A 1096 -25.13 -1.57 -54.07
CA ILE A 1096 -25.09 -2.62 -53.06
C ILE A 1096 -26.51 -3.13 -52.90
N THR A 1097 -26.72 -4.41 -53.19
CA THR A 1097 -28.00 -5.11 -53.02
C THR A 1097 -27.93 -6.07 -51.83
N GLU A 1098 -29.02 -6.77 -51.55
CA GLU A 1098 -29.02 -7.88 -50.58
C GLU A 1098 -28.15 -9.06 -51.00
N LYS A 1099 -27.88 -9.24 -52.30
CA LYS A 1099 -27.15 -10.41 -52.83
C LYS A 1099 -25.71 -10.12 -53.24
N GLU A 1100 -25.46 -8.91 -53.73
CA GLU A 1100 -24.18 -8.59 -54.39
C GLU A 1100 -23.87 -7.09 -54.38
N VAL A 1101 -22.60 -6.78 -54.64
CA VAL A 1101 -22.10 -5.42 -54.86
C VAL A 1101 -21.62 -5.30 -56.31
N VAL A 1102 -22.17 -4.35 -57.06
CA VAL A 1102 -21.84 -4.18 -58.49
C VAL A 1102 -21.44 -2.73 -58.78
N MET A 1103 -20.41 -2.57 -59.60
CA MET A 1103 -19.95 -1.29 -60.13
C MET A 1103 -20.43 -1.12 -61.57
N LYS A 1104 -21.13 -0.02 -61.87
CA LYS A 1104 -21.55 0.33 -63.23
C LYS A 1104 -21.06 1.71 -63.64
N LYS A 1105 -20.45 1.79 -64.82
CA LYS A 1105 -20.03 3.06 -65.43
C LYS A 1105 -21.22 3.74 -66.09
N VAL A 1106 -21.44 5.03 -65.83
CA VAL A 1106 -22.48 5.84 -66.46
C VAL A 1106 -21.86 7.11 -67.04
N MET A 1107 -22.11 7.34 -68.33
CA MET A 1107 -21.68 8.55 -69.03
C MET A 1107 -22.77 9.62 -68.91
N LYS A 1108 -22.40 10.81 -68.44
CA LYS A 1108 -23.25 12.01 -68.51
C LYS A 1108 -22.82 12.90 -69.67
N ASN A 1109 -23.73 13.15 -70.61
CA ASN A 1109 -23.51 14.03 -71.76
C ASN A 1109 -23.84 15.48 -71.43
#